data_AF-A0A922FUF8-F1
#
_entry.id   AF-A0A922FUF8-F1
#
_cell.length_a   1.000
_cell.length_b   1.000
_cell.length_c   1.000
_cell.angle_alpha   90.00
_cell.angle_beta   90.00
_cell.angle_gamma   90.00
#
_symmetry.space_group_name_H-M   'P 1'
#
loop_
_entity.id
_entity.type
_entity.pdbx_description
1 polymer ?
#
loop_
_entity_poly.entity_id
_entity_poly.type
_entity_poly.pdbx_seq_one_letter_code
_entity_poly.pdbx_strand_id
1 'polypeptide(L)'
;MDRRFRTLMLLGVFLFPSLAESLVRRYNFNVVLKNTTKLCATKAIATVNGQFPGPTLYAREDDTVIVRVTNHITHNVTIHWHGVRQLRTGWSDGPVYITQCPIQPGQNFIHSFNLTGQRGTLLWHAHISWLRATLHGAIVILPKRGIPYPFPKPQKEKIIILAEWWKADVEAVVNQATQSGLPPNISDTHTINGHPGPVTGCSSQGAYTLHVESGKTYLLRIINAAVNDELFFKIAGHSLTIVEVDASYTKPFQTDTIFISPGQTTNALLTANQAVGKYLIAVTPFMDAPIGFDNLTNYATLRYKGTPAHPPTILTTVPPQNATPLIHAFMDSLRSLNSKQYPTKVPLTLDHSLFFFLGVGVNPCATCVNGSKLVADINNVSFVMPTVALLEAHYYNIQGVFTDDFPGNPPIPFNYTGNSPSNIHTMNGTRLYRLAYNSTVQIVLQGTAVIAPENHPTHLHGFNFFVVGKGLGNFDPYKDPLKFNLVDPVERNTIAVPTAGWTAIRFRADNPDSNWFLQASQSTEWTREENKKFERALAIYDETTPDRWIKVAEMIPGKTVWDVIKQYKDLEDDVSDIESGRVPIPGYLASSFKLELVDNRNFDAYRRKSSTARGPDQERKKGVPWTEEEHRQFLMGLLKYGKGDWRNISRNYVISKSPTQVASHAQKYFIRQLSGGKDKRRPSIHDITIVNLTETSSGNNKPPSHDQSFALAPQQKPTSAPRMSPDWSQPRDEAVMIFDSDCGNLSMSPPYEFKGQGHNLYGSAHYGFHTKPYIQTQSSIHQIRK
;
A
#
# COMPACT_ATOMS: atom_id res chain seq x y z
N MET A 1 -12.50 10.00 59.86
CA MET A 1 -12.33 9.90 58.39
C MET A 1 -13.66 9.50 57.79
N ASP A 2 -14.04 10.11 56.66
CA ASP A 2 -15.44 10.18 56.24
C ASP A 2 -15.90 8.98 55.38
N ARG A 3 -17.16 8.57 55.59
CA ARG A 3 -17.90 7.56 54.81
C ARG A 3 -17.88 7.89 53.31
N ARG A 4 -17.88 9.18 52.96
CA ARG A 4 -17.75 9.70 51.58
C ARG A 4 -16.51 9.20 50.84
N PHE A 5 -15.40 8.97 51.54
CA PHE A 5 -14.13 8.54 50.92
C PHE A 5 -14.19 7.10 50.40
N ARG A 6 -14.99 6.22 51.03
CA ARG A 6 -15.23 4.85 50.52
C ARG A 6 -16.14 4.83 49.29
N THR A 7 -17.12 5.74 49.20
CA THR A 7 -18.00 5.85 48.02
C THR A 7 -17.23 6.33 46.78
N LEU A 8 -16.30 7.28 46.94
CA LEU A 8 -15.44 7.75 45.85
C LEU A 8 -14.50 6.66 45.33
N MET A 9 -13.91 5.84 46.22
CA MET A 9 -13.10 4.67 45.81
C MET A 9 -13.92 3.64 45.00
N LEU A 10 -15.17 3.39 45.37
CA LEU A 10 -16.05 2.47 44.62
C LEU A 10 -16.47 3.02 43.25
N LEU A 11 -16.63 4.34 43.09
CA LEU A 11 -16.90 4.96 41.78
C LEU A 11 -15.68 4.96 40.85
N GLY A 12 -14.46 5.05 41.38
CA GLY A 12 -13.23 4.98 40.59
C GLY A 12 -13.03 3.66 39.84
N VAL A 13 -13.51 2.53 40.39
CA VAL A 13 -13.36 1.20 39.79
C VAL A 13 -14.24 0.98 38.56
N PHE A 14 -15.32 1.76 38.40
CA PHE A 14 -16.18 1.72 37.21
C PHE A 14 -15.77 2.68 36.08
N LEU A 15 -14.62 3.35 36.22
CA LEU A 15 -14.07 4.28 35.21
C LEU A 15 -12.82 3.75 34.50
N PHE A 16 -12.55 2.44 34.55
CA PHE A 16 -11.69 1.83 33.54
C PHE A 16 -12.40 1.90 32.17
N PRO A 17 -11.81 2.54 31.14
CA PRO A 17 -12.31 2.38 29.78
C PRO A 17 -12.25 0.89 29.44
N SER A 18 -13.27 0.37 28.76
CA SER A 18 -13.30 -1.03 28.35
C SER A 18 -12.10 -1.32 27.46
N LEU A 19 -11.08 -1.98 28.01
CA LEU A 19 -9.93 -2.46 27.27
C LEU A 19 -10.45 -3.31 26.12
N ALA A 20 -10.19 -2.87 24.89
CA ALA A 20 -10.57 -3.60 23.69
C ALA A 20 -9.68 -4.84 23.60
N GLU A 21 -10.17 -5.98 24.12
CA GLU A 21 -9.51 -7.28 24.01
C GLU A 21 -9.39 -7.70 22.53
N SER A 22 -8.35 -7.22 21.87
CA SER A 22 -7.75 -7.93 20.73
C SER A 22 -7.28 -9.29 21.23
N LEU A 23 -7.77 -10.36 20.61
CA LEU A 23 -7.47 -11.73 21.04
C LEU A 23 -6.57 -12.40 20.01
N VAL A 24 -5.44 -12.93 20.49
CA VAL A 24 -4.52 -13.70 19.65
C VAL A 24 -5.18 -15.02 19.22
N ARG A 25 -5.59 -15.10 17.95
CA ARG A 25 -6.05 -16.33 17.31
C ARG A 25 -4.84 -17.15 16.89
N ARG A 26 -4.83 -18.45 17.18
CA ARG A 26 -3.75 -19.37 16.81
C ARG A 26 -4.30 -20.51 15.97
N TYR A 27 -3.70 -20.75 14.81
CA TYR A 27 -4.07 -21.82 13.88
C TYR A 27 -2.83 -22.62 13.47
N ASN A 28 -3.03 -23.92 13.23
CA ASN A 28 -2.04 -24.81 12.63
C ASN A 28 -2.58 -25.29 11.28
N PHE A 29 -1.86 -25.02 10.20
CA PHE A 29 -2.19 -25.40 8.82
C PHE A 29 -1.14 -26.42 8.36
N ASN A 30 -1.43 -27.70 8.54
CA ASN A 30 -0.58 -28.78 8.04
C ASN A 30 -0.97 -29.08 6.59
N VAL A 31 -0.09 -28.73 5.64
CA VAL A 31 -0.31 -28.93 4.21
C VAL A 31 0.05 -30.38 3.88
N VAL A 32 -0.94 -31.15 3.45
CA VAL A 32 -0.85 -32.60 3.23
C VAL A 32 -1.52 -33.02 1.93
N LEU A 33 -0.97 -34.04 1.26
CA LEU A 33 -1.65 -34.69 0.14
C LEU A 33 -2.82 -35.52 0.64
N LYS A 34 -3.95 -35.46 -0.07
CA LYS A 34 -5.13 -36.29 0.19
C LYS A 34 -5.76 -36.77 -1.11
N ASN A 35 -5.97 -38.08 -1.21
CA ASN A 35 -6.74 -38.65 -2.32
C ASN A 35 -8.19 -38.17 -2.25
N THR A 36 -8.64 -37.51 -3.31
CA THR A 36 -9.97 -36.90 -3.42
C THR A 36 -10.59 -37.30 -4.75
N THR A 37 -11.80 -37.86 -4.70
CA THR A 37 -12.56 -38.23 -5.88
C THR A 37 -13.53 -37.11 -6.28
N LYS A 38 -13.49 -36.69 -7.55
CA LYS A 38 -14.42 -35.76 -8.19
C LYS A 38 -14.59 -36.15 -9.67
N LEU A 39 -15.79 -35.97 -10.23
CA LEU A 39 -16.12 -36.42 -11.60
C LEU A 39 -15.79 -37.90 -11.83
N CYS A 40 -15.97 -38.74 -10.81
CA CYS A 40 -15.55 -40.14 -10.72
C CYS A 40 -14.06 -40.47 -10.98
N ALA A 41 -13.19 -39.48 -11.18
CA ALA A 41 -11.73 -39.66 -11.12
C ALA A 41 -11.22 -39.41 -9.70
N THR A 42 -10.17 -40.13 -9.28
CA THR A 42 -9.46 -39.87 -8.01
C THR A 42 -8.04 -39.39 -8.31
N LYS A 43 -7.62 -38.29 -7.69
CA LYS A 43 -6.23 -37.85 -7.64
C LYS A 43 -5.84 -37.46 -6.22
N ALA A 44 -4.54 -37.48 -5.92
CA ALA A 44 -4.02 -36.74 -4.77
C ALA A 44 -4.18 -35.24 -5.03
N ILE A 45 -4.56 -34.47 -4.01
CA ILE A 45 -4.56 -33.01 -4.03
C ILE A 45 -3.89 -32.47 -2.77
N ALA A 46 -3.27 -31.30 -2.87
CA ALA A 46 -2.79 -30.58 -1.70
C ALA A 46 -4.00 -30.04 -0.89
N THR A 47 -3.98 -30.25 0.42
CA THR A 47 -5.04 -29.81 1.34
C THR A 47 -4.46 -29.25 2.62
N VAL A 48 -5.16 -28.31 3.25
CA VAL A 48 -4.85 -27.92 4.64
C VAL A 48 -5.62 -28.82 5.59
N ASN A 49 -4.93 -29.50 6.49
CA ASN A 49 -5.49 -30.39 7.52
C ASN A 49 -6.44 -31.47 6.94
N GLY A 50 -6.19 -31.94 5.71
CA GLY A 50 -7.02 -32.94 5.03
C GLY A 50 -8.38 -32.42 4.53
N GLN A 51 -8.59 -31.10 4.43
CA GLN A 51 -9.86 -30.48 4.06
C GLN A 51 -9.78 -29.80 2.68
N PHE A 52 -10.81 -30.00 1.86
CA PHE A 52 -11.02 -29.31 0.58
C PHE A 52 -12.51 -28.95 0.41
N PRO A 53 -12.88 -27.65 0.35
CA PRO A 53 -12.04 -26.49 0.67
C PRO A 53 -11.44 -26.57 2.08
N GLY A 54 -10.38 -25.81 2.32
CA GLY A 54 -9.67 -25.80 3.60
C GLY A 54 -10.46 -25.13 4.75
N PRO A 55 -9.95 -25.22 5.99
CA PRO A 55 -10.62 -24.69 7.17
C PRO A 55 -10.85 -23.18 7.11
N THR A 56 -12.01 -22.73 7.61
CA THR A 56 -12.29 -21.30 7.77
C THR A 56 -11.51 -20.70 8.94
N LEU A 57 -10.81 -19.60 8.68
CA LEU A 57 -10.16 -18.79 9.70
C LEU A 57 -11.18 -17.81 10.29
N TYR A 58 -11.56 -17.99 11.55
CA TYR A 58 -12.45 -17.07 12.28
C TYR A 58 -11.66 -16.12 13.19
N ALA A 59 -12.01 -14.83 13.10
CA ALA A 59 -11.43 -13.77 13.92
C ALA A 59 -12.45 -12.65 14.14
N ARG A 60 -12.03 -11.59 14.84
CA ARG A 60 -12.71 -10.29 14.91
C ARG A 60 -11.82 -9.18 14.35
N GLU A 61 -12.47 -8.08 13.99
CA GLU A 61 -11.80 -6.80 13.74
C GLU A 61 -10.84 -6.46 14.89
N ASP A 62 -9.61 -6.10 14.55
CA ASP A 62 -8.45 -5.86 15.42
C ASP A 62 -7.89 -7.09 16.19
N ASP A 63 -8.37 -8.32 15.99
CA ASP A 63 -7.67 -9.52 16.51
C ASP A 63 -6.30 -9.69 15.83
N THR A 64 -5.28 -10.09 16.60
CA THR A 64 -4.04 -10.66 16.06
C THR A 64 -4.27 -12.11 15.62
N VAL A 65 -3.81 -12.46 14.43
CA VAL A 65 -3.88 -13.82 13.87
C VAL A 65 -2.49 -14.37 13.67
N ILE A 66 -2.24 -15.56 14.23
CA ILE A 66 -0.99 -16.30 14.09
C ILE A 66 -1.30 -17.67 13.48
N VAL A 67 -0.68 -17.99 12.34
CA VAL A 67 -0.85 -19.29 11.66
C VAL A 67 0.51 -19.93 11.44
N ARG A 68 0.75 -21.08 12.06
CA ARG A 68 1.87 -21.96 11.68
C ARG A 68 1.44 -22.77 10.46
N VAL A 69 2.10 -22.56 9.33
CA VAL A 69 1.95 -23.37 8.11
C VAL A 69 3.09 -24.38 8.09
N THR A 70 2.77 -25.68 8.13
CA THR A 70 3.75 -26.78 8.05
C THR A 70 3.60 -27.47 6.71
N ASN A 71 4.69 -27.60 5.95
CA ASN A 71 4.66 -28.27 4.65
C ASN A 71 5.04 -29.75 4.79
N HIS A 72 4.11 -30.66 4.51
CA HIS A 72 4.36 -32.11 4.45
C HIS A 72 4.21 -32.69 3.03
N ILE A 73 4.15 -31.85 1.99
CA ILE A 73 4.10 -32.29 0.59
C ILE A 73 5.46 -32.09 -0.09
N THR A 74 5.67 -32.74 -1.23
CA THR A 74 6.91 -32.68 -2.03
C THR A 74 7.10 -31.37 -2.79
N HIS A 75 6.07 -30.54 -2.87
CA HIS A 75 6.10 -29.26 -3.57
C HIS A 75 6.39 -28.11 -2.59
N ASN A 76 7.03 -27.06 -3.08
CA ASN A 76 7.14 -25.78 -2.37
C ASN A 76 5.76 -25.15 -2.15
N VAL A 77 5.53 -24.54 -0.99
CA VAL A 77 4.23 -23.93 -0.63
C VAL A 77 4.42 -22.54 -0.03
N THR A 78 3.53 -21.61 -0.34
CA THR A 78 3.26 -20.40 0.47
C THR A 78 1.76 -20.24 0.66
N ILE A 79 1.32 -19.48 1.66
CA ILE A 79 -0.10 -19.16 1.89
C ILE A 79 -0.26 -17.64 1.99
N HIS A 80 -1.15 -17.08 1.17
CA HIS A 80 -1.55 -15.69 1.18
C HIS A 80 -2.91 -15.48 1.84
N TRP A 81 -3.07 -14.30 2.44
CA TRP A 81 -4.23 -13.88 3.21
C TRP A 81 -4.97 -12.80 2.41
N HIS A 82 -5.62 -13.21 1.32
CA HIS A 82 -6.17 -12.32 0.29
C HIS A 82 -7.03 -11.19 0.87
N GLY A 83 -6.64 -9.95 0.54
CA GLY A 83 -7.30 -8.73 1.02
C GLY A 83 -7.01 -8.37 2.49
N VAL A 84 -6.22 -9.13 3.24
CA VAL A 84 -5.70 -8.69 4.54
C VAL A 84 -4.66 -7.59 4.28
N ARG A 85 -4.78 -6.46 4.97
CA ARG A 85 -3.95 -5.26 4.71
C ARG A 85 -2.49 -5.36 5.14
N GLN A 86 -2.11 -6.43 5.84
CA GLN A 86 -0.74 -6.70 6.30
C GLN A 86 0.01 -5.48 6.87
N LEU A 87 -0.66 -4.70 7.74
CA LEU A 87 -0.16 -3.40 8.18
C LEU A 87 1.20 -3.54 8.90
N ARG A 88 2.29 -3.20 8.20
CA ARG A 88 3.70 -3.43 8.58
C ARG A 88 4.10 -4.91 8.74
N THR A 89 3.29 -5.84 8.24
CA THR A 89 3.50 -7.30 8.33
C THR A 89 3.65 -7.99 6.96
N GLY A 90 4.12 -7.27 5.93
CA GLY A 90 4.34 -7.80 4.57
C GLY A 90 5.09 -9.13 4.49
N TRP A 91 6.04 -9.39 5.40
CA TRP A 91 6.72 -10.69 5.57
C TRP A 91 5.77 -11.89 5.77
N SER A 92 4.57 -11.65 6.30
CA SER A 92 3.52 -12.65 6.49
C SER A 92 2.51 -12.68 5.34
N ASP A 93 2.68 -11.89 4.28
CA ASP A 93 1.71 -11.78 3.20
C ASP A 93 1.62 -13.01 2.31
N GLY A 94 2.71 -13.74 2.07
CA GLY A 94 2.69 -15.02 1.33
C GLY A 94 3.02 -15.05 -0.17
N PRO A 95 3.00 -13.99 -1.00
CA PRO A 95 3.35 -14.12 -2.42
C PRO A 95 4.82 -14.51 -2.61
N VAL A 96 5.04 -15.68 -3.23
CA VAL A 96 6.36 -16.28 -3.37
C VAL A 96 7.30 -15.39 -4.20
N TYR A 97 8.54 -15.25 -3.74
CA TYR A 97 9.57 -14.36 -4.28
C TYR A 97 9.17 -12.87 -4.40
N ILE A 98 8.05 -12.46 -3.80
CA ILE A 98 7.69 -11.06 -3.56
C ILE A 98 8.00 -10.72 -2.11
N THR A 99 7.28 -11.31 -1.15
CA THR A 99 7.51 -11.01 0.29
C THR A 99 8.24 -12.10 1.05
N GLN A 100 8.30 -13.32 0.51
CA GLN A 100 9.03 -14.44 1.11
C GLN A 100 9.49 -15.48 0.09
N CYS A 101 10.55 -16.21 0.42
CA CYS A 101 10.89 -17.48 -0.20
C CYS A 101 9.87 -18.58 0.18
N PRO A 102 9.76 -19.66 -0.61
CA PRO A 102 8.77 -20.73 -0.36
C PRO A 102 9.07 -21.55 0.90
N ILE A 103 8.01 -22.05 1.55
CA ILE A 103 8.11 -23.06 2.60
C ILE A 103 8.44 -24.40 1.93
N GLN A 104 9.69 -24.84 2.06
CA GLN A 104 10.17 -26.09 1.47
C GLN A 104 9.53 -27.33 2.13
N PRO A 105 9.53 -28.50 1.47
CA PRO A 105 9.09 -29.77 2.05
C PRO A 105 9.72 -30.05 3.43
N GLY A 106 8.91 -30.44 4.41
CA GLY A 106 9.32 -30.70 5.79
C GLY A 106 9.51 -29.44 6.66
N GLN A 107 9.57 -28.24 6.07
CA GLN A 107 9.73 -26.99 6.81
C GLN A 107 8.38 -26.41 7.28
N ASN A 108 8.45 -25.36 8.10
CA ASN A 108 7.28 -24.62 8.56
C ASN A 108 7.59 -23.14 8.74
N PHE A 109 6.58 -22.30 8.54
CA PHE A 109 6.65 -20.85 8.69
C PHE A 109 5.49 -20.35 9.57
N ILE A 110 5.64 -19.19 10.21
CA ILE A 110 4.63 -18.62 11.10
C ILE A 110 4.23 -17.24 10.57
N HIS A 111 3.06 -17.16 9.93
CA HIS A 111 2.45 -15.89 9.58
C HIS A 111 1.88 -15.25 10.85
N SER A 112 2.09 -13.95 11.04
CA SER A 112 1.61 -13.21 12.22
C SER A 112 1.22 -11.78 11.83
N PHE A 113 -0.08 -11.49 11.87
CA PHE A 113 -0.65 -10.24 11.36
C PHE A 113 -1.88 -9.77 12.16
N ASN A 114 -2.23 -8.48 12.06
CA ASN A 114 -3.37 -7.88 12.74
C ASN A 114 -4.48 -7.53 11.76
N LEU A 115 -5.74 -7.83 12.10
CA LEU A 115 -6.91 -7.50 11.28
C LEU A 115 -7.45 -6.09 11.55
N THR A 116 -6.53 -5.12 11.61
CA THR A 116 -6.76 -3.74 12.03
C THR A 116 -7.81 -3.05 11.15
N GLY A 117 -8.97 -2.74 11.73
CA GLY A 117 -10.08 -2.08 11.04
C GLY A 117 -10.72 -2.88 9.90
N GLN A 118 -10.42 -4.17 9.74
CA GLN A 118 -11.04 -5.04 8.74
C GLN A 118 -12.19 -5.82 9.35
N ARG A 119 -13.28 -6.02 8.60
CA ARG A 119 -14.49 -6.70 9.08
C ARG A 119 -15.27 -7.24 7.89
N GLY A 120 -15.69 -8.50 7.93
CA GLY A 120 -16.41 -9.12 6.83
C GLY A 120 -15.89 -10.50 6.42
N THR A 121 -15.95 -10.76 5.12
CA THR A 121 -15.44 -11.98 4.48
C THR A 121 -14.20 -11.64 3.66
N LEU A 122 -13.18 -12.49 3.77
CA LEU A 122 -12.00 -12.55 2.90
C LEU A 122 -11.72 -14.04 2.59
N LEU A 123 -10.61 -14.33 1.91
CA LEU A 123 -10.15 -15.70 1.67
C LEU A 123 -8.66 -15.83 1.97
N TRP A 124 -8.21 -17.06 2.18
CA TRP A 124 -6.79 -17.43 2.13
C TRP A 124 -6.59 -18.45 1.01
N HIS A 125 -5.43 -18.43 0.37
CA HIS A 125 -5.08 -19.39 -0.67
C HIS A 125 -3.57 -19.56 -0.83
N ALA A 126 -3.12 -20.63 -1.49
CA ALA A 126 -1.69 -20.77 -1.81
C ALA A 126 -1.24 -19.69 -2.81
N HIS A 127 -0.01 -19.17 -2.68
CA HIS A 127 0.48 -18.09 -3.54
C HIS A 127 1.83 -18.45 -4.17
N ILE A 128 1.80 -19.64 -4.77
CA ILE A 128 2.81 -20.27 -5.62
C ILE A 128 2.06 -21.17 -6.61
N SER A 129 2.56 -21.23 -7.85
CA SER A 129 2.06 -22.07 -8.95
C SER A 129 0.52 -22.10 -9.07
N TRP A 130 -0.10 -23.27 -9.29
CA TRP A 130 -1.55 -23.42 -9.44
C TRP A 130 -2.19 -24.19 -8.25
N LEU A 131 -1.41 -24.49 -7.20
CA LEU A 131 -1.88 -25.15 -5.98
C LEU A 131 -3.13 -24.51 -5.34
N ARG A 132 -3.36 -23.20 -5.56
CA ARG A 132 -4.56 -22.49 -5.06
C ARG A 132 -5.90 -23.04 -5.55
N ALA A 133 -5.92 -23.82 -6.63
CA ALA A 133 -7.10 -24.57 -7.05
C ALA A 133 -7.61 -25.55 -5.97
N THR A 134 -6.75 -25.96 -5.02
CA THR A 134 -7.11 -26.89 -3.92
C THR A 134 -6.69 -26.40 -2.54
N LEU A 135 -5.60 -25.63 -2.44
CA LEU A 135 -5.21 -24.90 -1.23
C LEU A 135 -5.89 -23.52 -1.18
N HIS A 136 -7.16 -23.50 -0.77
CA HIS A 136 -7.89 -22.26 -0.44
C HIS A 136 -8.92 -22.48 0.67
N GLY A 137 -9.34 -21.40 1.33
CA GLY A 137 -10.42 -21.40 2.32
C GLY A 137 -10.88 -19.99 2.71
N ALA A 138 -11.94 -19.90 3.49
CA ALA A 138 -12.52 -18.62 3.89
C ALA A 138 -11.78 -17.98 5.08
N ILE A 139 -11.77 -16.65 5.13
CA ILE A 139 -11.48 -15.85 6.34
C ILE A 139 -12.78 -15.13 6.71
N VAL A 140 -13.21 -15.24 7.96
CA VAL A 140 -14.40 -14.53 8.49
C VAL A 140 -13.99 -13.66 9.68
N ILE A 141 -14.07 -12.36 9.45
CA ILE A 141 -13.70 -11.31 10.40
C ILE A 141 -14.99 -10.69 10.96
N LEU A 142 -15.42 -11.17 12.12
CA LEU A 142 -16.64 -10.65 12.77
C LEU A 142 -16.39 -9.20 13.29
N PRO A 143 -17.43 -8.36 13.42
CA PRO A 143 -17.28 -7.04 14.04
C PRO A 143 -16.68 -7.10 15.45
N LYS A 144 -16.13 -5.99 15.94
CA LYS A 144 -15.69 -5.84 17.34
C LYS A 144 -16.78 -6.29 18.32
N ARG A 145 -16.38 -6.85 19.47
CA ARG A 145 -17.32 -7.19 20.55
C ARG A 145 -18.11 -5.94 20.96
N GLY A 146 -19.43 -6.09 21.13
CA GLY A 146 -20.35 -4.98 21.42
C GLY A 146 -20.79 -4.15 20.21
N ILE A 147 -20.08 -4.21 19.07
CA ILE A 147 -20.45 -3.47 17.85
C ILE A 147 -21.36 -4.35 16.97
N PRO A 148 -22.57 -3.88 16.60
CA PRO A 148 -23.45 -4.60 15.68
C PRO A 148 -23.01 -4.40 14.21
N TYR A 149 -23.53 -5.27 13.33
CA TYR A 149 -23.54 -4.99 11.89
C TYR A 149 -24.35 -3.71 11.59
N PRO A 150 -24.04 -2.95 10.52
CA PRO A 150 -24.82 -1.78 10.10
C PRO A 150 -26.17 -2.14 9.44
N PHE A 151 -26.45 -3.44 9.30
CA PHE A 151 -27.69 -4.03 8.79
C PHE A 151 -28.29 -4.98 9.85
N PRO A 152 -29.59 -5.34 9.76
CA PRO A 152 -30.23 -6.24 10.72
C PRO A 152 -29.44 -7.54 10.90
N LYS A 153 -29.13 -7.88 12.16
CA LYS A 153 -28.25 -9.01 12.49
C LYS A 153 -28.85 -10.32 11.92
N PRO A 154 -28.13 -11.05 11.06
CA PRO A 154 -28.61 -12.31 10.49
C PRO A 154 -28.77 -13.37 11.58
N GLN A 155 -29.82 -14.20 11.48
CA GLN A 155 -30.03 -15.30 12.43
C GLN A 155 -29.00 -16.42 12.26
N LYS A 156 -28.44 -16.59 11.06
CA LYS A 156 -27.39 -17.57 10.72
C LYS A 156 -26.46 -17.03 9.63
N GLU A 157 -25.23 -17.54 9.58
CA GLU A 157 -24.26 -17.25 8.53
C GLU A 157 -23.91 -18.55 7.78
N LYS A 158 -23.61 -18.45 6.48
CA LYS A 158 -23.31 -19.59 5.60
C LYS A 158 -22.22 -19.21 4.60
N ILE A 159 -21.16 -20.01 4.52
CA ILE A 159 -20.03 -19.80 3.60
C ILE A 159 -20.30 -20.56 2.29
N ILE A 160 -20.02 -19.90 1.18
CA ILE A 160 -20.18 -20.41 -0.19
C ILE A 160 -18.90 -20.08 -0.94
N ILE A 161 -17.99 -21.05 -1.04
CA ILE A 161 -16.77 -20.95 -1.85
C ILE A 161 -17.09 -21.50 -3.25
N LEU A 162 -16.88 -20.67 -4.27
CA LEU A 162 -16.89 -21.07 -5.66
C LEU A 162 -15.44 -21.34 -6.09
N ALA A 163 -15.17 -22.44 -6.79
CA ALA A 163 -13.82 -22.78 -7.25
C ALA A 163 -13.86 -23.74 -8.45
N GLU A 164 -12.79 -23.81 -9.23
CA GLU A 164 -12.64 -24.72 -10.37
C GLU A 164 -12.02 -26.07 -9.98
N TRP A 165 -12.24 -27.10 -10.81
CA TRP A 165 -11.64 -28.42 -10.64
C TRP A 165 -11.17 -29.05 -11.96
N TRP A 166 -9.94 -29.57 -11.97
CA TRP A 166 -9.36 -30.42 -13.01
C TRP A 166 -9.27 -31.87 -12.52
N LYS A 167 -9.58 -32.87 -13.35
CA LYS A 167 -9.25 -34.30 -13.10
C LYS A 167 -7.75 -34.53 -13.17
N ALA A 168 -7.05 -33.86 -14.09
CA ALA A 168 -5.59 -33.82 -14.15
C ALA A 168 -4.99 -33.14 -12.90
N ASP A 169 -3.72 -33.40 -12.60
CA ASP A 169 -3.00 -32.61 -11.59
C ASP A 169 -2.79 -31.16 -12.08
N VAL A 170 -3.02 -30.19 -11.20
CA VAL A 170 -2.98 -28.76 -11.54
C VAL A 170 -1.55 -28.28 -11.75
N GLU A 171 -0.59 -28.88 -11.05
CA GLU A 171 0.84 -28.60 -11.27
C GLU A 171 1.29 -29.16 -12.62
N ALA A 172 0.80 -30.34 -13.03
CA ALA A 172 1.04 -30.86 -14.37
C ALA A 172 0.45 -29.96 -15.47
N VAL A 173 -0.77 -29.43 -15.28
CA VAL A 173 -1.42 -28.51 -16.23
C VAL A 173 -0.63 -27.21 -16.40
N VAL A 174 -0.21 -26.54 -15.31
CA VAL A 174 0.57 -25.30 -15.43
C VAL A 174 2.00 -25.53 -15.93
N ASN A 175 2.61 -26.67 -15.59
CA ASN A 175 3.93 -27.04 -16.14
C ASN A 175 3.85 -27.32 -17.65
N GLN A 176 2.81 -28.01 -18.13
CA GLN A 176 2.59 -28.25 -19.56
C GLN A 176 2.39 -26.92 -20.32
N ALA A 177 1.59 -26.00 -19.78
CA ALA A 177 1.42 -24.65 -20.34
C ALA A 177 2.76 -23.91 -20.44
N THR A 178 3.52 -23.89 -19.34
CA THR A 178 4.83 -23.22 -19.25
C THR A 178 5.85 -23.79 -20.23
N GLN A 179 5.90 -25.11 -20.40
CA GLN A 179 6.82 -25.78 -21.33
C GLN A 179 6.42 -25.60 -22.80
N SER A 180 5.12 -25.60 -23.10
CA SER A 180 4.63 -25.47 -24.49
C SER A 180 4.59 -24.04 -25.00
N GLY A 181 4.52 -23.04 -24.12
CA GLY A 181 4.29 -21.63 -24.45
C GLY A 181 2.82 -21.29 -24.73
N LEU A 182 1.92 -22.24 -24.49
CA LEU A 182 0.48 -22.19 -24.78
C LEU A 182 -0.35 -21.97 -23.49
N PRO A 183 -1.64 -21.61 -23.60
CA PRO A 183 -2.55 -21.61 -22.45
C PRO A 183 -2.61 -22.96 -21.71
N PRO A 184 -2.95 -22.94 -20.41
CA PRO A 184 -3.31 -24.13 -19.67
C PRO A 184 -4.65 -24.68 -20.18
N ASN A 185 -4.88 -25.98 -19.99
CA ASN A 185 -6.19 -26.59 -20.23
C ASN A 185 -7.24 -25.98 -19.29
N ILE A 186 -8.44 -25.71 -19.80
CA ILE A 186 -9.62 -25.31 -19.01
C ILE A 186 -9.95 -26.36 -17.93
N SER A 187 -10.69 -25.94 -16.90
CA SER A 187 -11.17 -26.86 -15.87
C SER A 187 -12.23 -27.84 -16.41
N ASP A 188 -12.39 -28.96 -15.71
CA ASP A 188 -13.38 -29.99 -16.06
C ASP A 188 -14.75 -29.74 -15.40
N THR A 189 -14.79 -28.92 -14.35
CA THR A 189 -16.03 -28.43 -13.73
C THR A 189 -15.78 -27.32 -12.70
N HIS A 190 -16.66 -26.33 -12.67
CA HIS A 190 -16.91 -25.48 -11.50
C HIS A 190 -17.41 -26.28 -10.28
N THR A 191 -17.16 -25.77 -9.07
CA THR A 191 -17.56 -26.39 -7.80
C THR A 191 -18.12 -25.39 -6.80
N ILE A 192 -19.09 -25.84 -5.98
CA ILE A 192 -19.67 -25.07 -4.86
C ILE A 192 -19.31 -25.78 -3.56
N ASN A 193 -18.53 -25.13 -2.68
CA ASN A 193 -17.91 -25.74 -1.51
C ASN A 193 -17.20 -27.08 -1.84
N GLY A 194 -16.54 -27.15 -3.00
CA GLY A 194 -15.88 -28.35 -3.51
C GLY A 194 -16.80 -29.43 -4.06
N HIS A 195 -18.12 -29.20 -4.20
CA HIS A 195 -19.06 -30.13 -4.84
C HIS A 195 -19.22 -29.83 -6.34
N PRO A 196 -19.03 -30.80 -7.25
CA PRO A 196 -19.13 -30.61 -8.71
C PRO A 196 -20.57 -30.64 -9.25
N GLY A 197 -21.57 -30.45 -8.39
CA GLY A 197 -22.97 -30.64 -8.76
C GLY A 197 -23.34 -32.12 -8.95
N PRO A 198 -24.48 -32.42 -9.62
CA PRO A 198 -24.89 -33.79 -9.95
C PRO A 198 -24.11 -34.30 -11.18
N VAL A 199 -23.48 -35.47 -11.06
CA VAL A 199 -22.65 -36.06 -12.12
C VAL A 199 -23.28 -37.37 -12.62
N THR A 200 -23.62 -37.44 -13.91
CA THR A 200 -24.17 -38.64 -14.56
C THR A 200 -23.23 -39.83 -14.37
N GLY A 201 -23.75 -40.96 -13.87
CA GLY A 201 -22.98 -42.16 -13.59
C GLY A 201 -22.14 -42.14 -12.31
N CYS A 202 -22.05 -41.02 -11.58
CA CYS A 202 -21.22 -40.91 -10.37
C CYS A 202 -22.05 -40.66 -9.09
N SER A 203 -22.63 -41.73 -8.55
CA SER A 203 -23.56 -41.69 -7.41
C SER A 203 -22.96 -41.26 -6.06
N SER A 204 -21.63 -41.27 -5.91
CA SER A 204 -20.94 -40.92 -4.67
C SER A 204 -20.76 -39.41 -4.43
N GLN A 205 -21.14 -38.56 -5.40
CA GLN A 205 -20.85 -37.13 -5.41
C GLN A 205 -22.12 -36.31 -5.64
N GLY A 206 -22.79 -35.97 -4.54
CA GLY A 206 -23.97 -35.12 -4.58
C GLY A 206 -23.64 -33.62 -4.71
N ALA A 207 -24.59 -32.87 -5.25
CA ALA A 207 -24.60 -31.41 -5.23
C ALA A 207 -24.61 -30.84 -3.79
N TYR A 208 -24.01 -29.66 -3.60
CA TYR A 208 -24.06 -28.96 -2.31
C TYR A 208 -25.51 -28.58 -1.94
N THR A 209 -25.87 -28.74 -0.66
CA THR A 209 -27.22 -28.41 -0.17
C THR A 209 -27.19 -27.32 0.91
N LEU A 210 -27.75 -26.15 0.59
CA LEU A 210 -27.94 -25.02 1.49
C LEU A 210 -29.24 -25.20 2.30
N HIS A 211 -29.10 -25.71 3.52
CA HIS A 211 -30.25 -25.88 4.43
C HIS A 211 -30.68 -24.55 5.08
N VAL A 212 -31.96 -24.20 4.90
CA VAL A 212 -32.60 -23.01 5.49
C VAL A 212 -33.84 -23.36 6.33
N GLU A 213 -34.40 -22.38 7.01
CA GLU A 213 -35.61 -22.48 7.85
C GLU A 213 -36.48 -21.26 7.52
N SER A 214 -37.79 -21.46 7.32
CA SER A 214 -38.70 -20.39 6.91
C SER A 214 -38.71 -19.22 7.90
N GLY A 215 -38.83 -18.00 7.38
CA GLY A 215 -38.85 -16.75 8.14
C GLY A 215 -37.50 -16.29 8.70
N LYS A 216 -36.40 -17.02 8.48
CA LYS A 216 -35.05 -16.61 8.94
C LYS A 216 -34.23 -15.98 7.82
N THR A 217 -33.42 -14.98 8.17
CA THR A 217 -32.44 -14.35 7.28
C THR A 217 -31.04 -14.95 7.52
N TYR A 218 -30.36 -15.21 6.42
CA TYR A 218 -29.05 -15.84 6.35
C TYR A 218 -28.07 -14.87 5.71
N LEU A 219 -26.90 -14.66 6.32
CA LEU A 219 -25.78 -14.01 5.64
C LEU A 219 -25.02 -15.06 4.83
N LEU A 220 -25.19 -15.03 3.51
CA LEU A 220 -24.38 -15.80 2.58
C LEU A 220 -23.06 -15.07 2.40
N ARG A 221 -21.95 -15.70 2.80
CA ARG A 221 -20.58 -15.23 2.60
C ARG A 221 -20.03 -15.91 1.36
N ILE A 222 -20.13 -15.24 0.21
CA ILE A 222 -19.81 -15.80 -1.11
C ILE A 222 -18.38 -15.36 -1.48
N ILE A 223 -17.58 -16.32 -1.94
CA ILE A 223 -16.16 -16.15 -2.26
C ILE A 223 -15.93 -16.78 -3.63
N ASN A 224 -15.28 -16.09 -4.56
CA ASN A 224 -14.76 -16.73 -5.77
C ASN A 224 -13.26 -17.04 -5.62
N ALA A 225 -12.95 -18.33 -5.45
CA ALA A 225 -11.61 -18.91 -5.40
C ALA A 225 -11.28 -19.74 -6.67
N ALA A 226 -12.00 -19.51 -7.77
CA ALA A 226 -11.64 -20.00 -9.10
C ALA A 226 -10.24 -19.52 -9.51
N VAL A 227 -9.64 -20.21 -10.48
CA VAL A 227 -8.33 -19.84 -11.00
C VAL A 227 -8.49 -18.69 -12.00
N ASN A 228 -9.40 -18.81 -12.96
CA ASN A 228 -9.57 -17.85 -14.05
C ASN A 228 -11.02 -17.34 -14.16
N ASP A 229 -12.01 -18.20 -13.95
CA ASP A 229 -13.37 -17.93 -14.41
C ASP A 229 -14.18 -16.99 -13.49
N GLU A 230 -14.82 -15.99 -14.10
CA GLU A 230 -15.75 -15.07 -13.43
C GLU A 230 -17.15 -15.67 -13.40
N LEU A 231 -17.88 -15.49 -12.29
CA LEU A 231 -19.08 -16.29 -12.02
C LEU A 231 -20.32 -15.45 -11.75
N PHE A 232 -21.44 -15.88 -12.31
CA PHE A 232 -22.76 -15.53 -11.82
C PHE A 232 -23.22 -16.54 -10.76
N PHE A 233 -23.78 -16.05 -9.66
CA PHE A 233 -24.42 -16.85 -8.61
C PHE A 233 -25.90 -16.46 -8.49
N LYS A 234 -26.81 -17.44 -8.56
CA LYS A 234 -28.26 -17.23 -8.56
C LYS A 234 -29.00 -18.29 -7.75
N ILE A 235 -30.08 -17.89 -7.07
CA ILE A 235 -30.96 -18.78 -6.31
C ILE A 235 -32.41 -18.65 -6.83
N ALA A 236 -33.04 -19.78 -7.18
CA ALA A 236 -34.42 -19.80 -7.66
C ALA A 236 -35.39 -19.18 -6.63
N GLY A 237 -36.19 -18.20 -7.05
CA GLY A 237 -37.24 -17.59 -6.23
C GLY A 237 -36.76 -16.78 -5.02
N HIS A 238 -35.46 -16.46 -4.91
CA HIS A 238 -34.94 -15.70 -3.77
C HIS A 238 -34.06 -14.54 -4.24
N SER A 239 -34.48 -13.30 -3.95
CA SER A 239 -33.64 -12.12 -4.12
C SER A 239 -32.61 -12.01 -3.00
N LEU A 240 -31.48 -11.36 -3.29
CA LEU A 240 -30.30 -11.27 -2.44
C LEU A 240 -29.99 -9.79 -2.16
N THR A 241 -29.99 -9.38 -0.88
CA THR A 241 -29.60 -8.01 -0.51
C THR A 241 -28.10 -7.94 -0.26
N ILE A 242 -27.34 -7.31 -1.12
CA ILE A 242 -25.88 -7.14 -0.97
C ILE A 242 -25.61 -6.13 0.13
N VAL A 243 -24.68 -6.44 1.05
CA VAL A 243 -24.38 -5.57 2.22
C VAL A 243 -22.88 -5.35 2.47
N GLU A 244 -22.02 -6.09 1.79
CA GLU A 244 -20.57 -6.07 1.98
C GLU A 244 -19.88 -6.68 0.74
N VAL A 245 -18.75 -6.12 0.35
CA VAL A 245 -17.79 -6.74 -0.59
C VAL A 245 -16.38 -6.54 -0.06
N ASP A 246 -15.47 -7.50 -0.32
CA ASP A 246 -14.03 -7.36 -0.06
C ASP A 246 -13.67 -6.85 1.36
N ALA A 247 -14.45 -7.28 2.37
CA ALA A 247 -14.43 -6.83 3.77
C ALA A 247 -14.61 -5.31 4.01
N SER A 248 -15.40 -4.64 3.15
CA SER A 248 -15.97 -3.30 3.38
C SER A 248 -17.48 -3.28 3.15
N TYR A 249 -18.21 -2.47 3.92
CA TYR A 249 -19.67 -2.42 3.88
C TYR A 249 -20.18 -1.58 2.70
N THR A 250 -21.19 -2.10 1.99
CA THR A 250 -21.84 -1.40 0.88
C THR A 250 -23.10 -0.68 1.34
N LYS A 251 -23.62 0.25 0.52
CA LYS A 251 -25.03 0.64 0.59
C LYS A 251 -25.88 -0.58 0.18
N PRO A 252 -26.90 -0.98 0.96
CA PRO A 252 -27.68 -2.16 0.62
C PRO A 252 -28.49 -1.99 -0.66
N PHE A 253 -28.39 -2.96 -1.57
CA PHE A 253 -29.23 -3.08 -2.77
C PHE A 253 -29.65 -4.53 -2.98
N GLN A 254 -30.76 -4.75 -3.67
CA GLN A 254 -31.27 -6.09 -3.99
C GLN A 254 -30.92 -6.49 -5.43
N THR A 255 -30.58 -7.76 -5.62
CA THR A 255 -30.40 -8.39 -6.93
C THR A 255 -30.78 -9.86 -6.86
N ASP A 256 -31.29 -10.41 -7.95
CA ASP A 256 -31.53 -11.85 -8.07
C ASP A 256 -30.28 -12.60 -8.56
N THR A 257 -29.26 -11.90 -9.05
CA THR A 257 -28.00 -12.48 -9.54
C THR A 257 -26.80 -11.67 -9.05
N ILE A 258 -25.82 -12.36 -8.47
CA ILE A 258 -24.53 -11.80 -8.07
C ILE A 258 -23.52 -12.09 -9.18
N PHE A 259 -22.73 -11.10 -9.57
CA PHE A 259 -21.50 -11.29 -10.35
C PHE A 259 -20.29 -11.26 -9.40
N ILE A 260 -19.33 -12.17 -9.57
CA ILE A 260 -18.16 -12.28 -8.69
C ILE A 260 -16.93 -12.82 -9.44
N SER A 261 -15.91 -11.98 -9.59
CA SER A 261 -14.63 -12.32 -10.22
C SER A 261 -13.68 -13.06 -9.26
N PRO A 262 -12.70 -13.85 -9.74
CA PRO A 262 -11.70 -14.49 -8.89
C PRO A 262 -11.04 -13.53 -7.90
N GLY A 263 -10.92 -13.93 -6.63
CA GLY A 263 -10.39 -13.12 -5.53
C GLY A 263 -11.42 -12.21 -4.84
N GLN A 264 -12.55 -11.88 -5.48
CA GLN A 264 -13.60 -11.08 -4.84
C GLN A 264 -14.36 -11.87 -3.77
N THR A 265 -14.92 -11.13 -2.82
CA THR A 265 -15.91 -11.66 -1.87
C THR A 265 -17.14 -10.76 -1.82
N THR A 266 -18.31 -11.36 -1.61
CA THR A 266 -19.61 -10.67 -1.56
C THR A 266 -20.46 -11.28 -0.46
N ASN A 267 -20.92 -10.47 0.50
CA ASN A 267 -21.94 -10.93 1.45
C ASN A 267 -23.33 -10.44 1.05
N ALA A 268 -24.26 -11.39 1.04
CA ALA A 268 -25.66 -11.15 0.74
C ALA A 268 -26.57 -11.66 1.86
N LEU A 269 -27.57 -10.86 2.23
CA LEU A 269 -28.68 -11.30 3.06
C LEU A 269 -29.72 -12.02 2.19
N LEU A 270 -29.94 -13.29 2.51
CA LEU A 270 -30.98 -14.17 1.97
C LEU A 270 -32.07 -14.34 3.03
N THR A 271 -33.29 -13.85 2.78
CA THR A 271 -34.44 -14.15 3.65
C THR A 271 -35.19 -15.36 3.11
N ALA A 272 -35.37 -16.39 3.94
CA ALA A 272 -36.07 -17.61 3.59
C ALA A 272 -37.60 -17.42 3.66
N ASN A 273 -38.14 -16.60 2.75
CA ASN A 273 -39.56 -16.19 2.69
C ASN A 273 -40.43 -17.04 1.74
N GLN A 274 -39.84 -18.01 1.04
CA GLN A 274 -40.56 -18.86 0.08
C GLN A 274 -41.26 -20.05 0.77
N ALA A 275 -42.09 -20.75 -0.01
CA ALA A 275 -42.74 -21.98 0.42
C ALA A 275 -41.72 -23.09 0.80
N VAL A 276 -42.16 -24.07 1.60
CA VAL A 276 -41.28 -25.14 2.12
C VAL A 276 -40.93 -26.14 1.01
N GLY A 277 -39.87 -25.87 0.26
CA GLY A 277 -39.48 -26.62 -0.95
C GLY A 277 -37.97 -26.79 -1.16
N LYS A 278 -37.64 -27.31 -2.35
CA LYS A 278 -36.28 -27.31 -2.91
C LYS A 278 -36.21 -26.23 -4.00
N TYR A 279 -35.14 -25.45 -3.99
CA TYR A 279 -34.90 -24.35 -4.93
C TYR A 279 -33.51 -24.52 -5.53
N LEU A 280 -33.40 -24.41 -6.85
CA LEU A 280 -32.14 -24.53 -7.56
C LEU A 280 -31.20 -23.37 -7.19
N ILE A 281 -29.95 -23.69 -6.88
CA ILE A 281 -28.84 -22.73 -6.90
C ILE A 281 -28.06 -23.02 -8.17
N ALA A 282 -27.80 -22.01 -8.98
CA ALA A 282 -27.01 -22.12 -10.19
C ALA A 282 -25.77 -21.22 -10.10
N VAL A 283 -24.64 -21.76 -10.55
CA VAL A 283 -23.39 -21.03 -10.75
C VAL A 283 -22.96 -21.24 -12.20
N THR A 284 -22.83 -20.15 -12.94
CA THR A 284 -22.48 -20.15 -14.36
C THR A 284 -21.30 -19.23 -14.64
N PRO A 285 -20.40 -19.61 -15.57
CA PRO A 285 -19.36 -18.71 -16.05
C PRO A 285 -19.95 -17.47 -16.74
N PHE A 286 -19.21 -16.38 -16.66
CA PHE A 286 -19.31 -15.25 -17.57
C PHE A 286 -18.14 -15.28 -18.56
N MET A 287 -18.43 -15.02 -19.83
CA MET A 287 -17.43 -14.72 -20.85
C MET A 287 -18.08 -13.93 -22.00
N ASP A 288 -17.56 -12.74 -22.32
CA ASP A 288 -17.88 -11.99 -23.55
C ASP A 288 -16.67 -11.86 -24.51
N ALA A 289 -15.52 -12.42 -24.13
CA ALA A 289 -14.33 -12.55 -24.97
C ALA A 289 -14.34 -13.85 -25.80
N PRO A 290 -13.68 -13.91 -26.98
CA PRO A 290 -13.66 -15.08 -27.86
C PRO A 290 -12.62 -16.15 -27.45
N ILE A 291 -12.47 -16.41 -26.14
CA ILE A 291 -11.49 -17.34 -25.55
C ILE A 291 -12.14 -18.61 -24.97
N GLY A 292 -11.32 -19.60 -24.62
CA GLY A 292 -11.77 -20.82 -23.91
C GLY A 292 -12.04 -20.58 -22.42
N PHE A 293 -13.00 -21.32 -21.85
CA PHE A 293 -13.37 -21.31 -20.42
C PHE A 293 -14.14 -22.61 -20.08
N ASP A 294 -14.36 -22.93 -18.80
CA ASP A 294 -15.29 -24.01 -18.44
C ASP A 294 -16.72 -23.53 -18.64
N ASN A 295 -17.34 -23.93 -19.75
CA ASN A 295 -18.68 -23.49 -20.13
C ASN A 295 -19.82 -24.16 -19.33
N LEU A 296 -19.51 -25.08 -18.41
CA LEU A 296 -20.48 -25.88 -17.66
C LEU A 296 -21.13 -25.10 -16.51
N THR A 297 -22.42 -25.38 -16.28
CA THR A 297 -23.16 -24.86 -15.11
C THR A 297 -23.02 -25.80 -13.93
N ASN A 298 -22.56 -25.30 -12.77
CA ASN A 298 -22.66 -26.04 -11.51
C ASN A 298 -24.03 -25.81 -10.86
N TYR A 299 -24.64 -26.88 -10.35
CA TYR A 299 -25.91 -26.84 -9.65
C TYR A 299 -25.79 -27.28 -8.18
N ALA A 300 -26.35 -26.48 -7.29
CA ALA A 300 -26.60 -26.78 -5.89
C ALA A 300 -28.10 -26.66 -5.56
N THR A 301 -28.50 -26.95 -4.32
CA THR A 301 -29.92 -26.86 -3.91
C THR A 301 -30.07 -26.13 -2.58
N LEU A 302 -30.91 -25.10 -2.54
CA LEU A 302 -31.45 -24.56 -1.30
C LEU A 302 -32.64 -25.44 -0.87
N ARG A 303 -32.64 -25.90 0.39
CA ARG A 303 -33.69 -26.78 0.92
C ARG A 303 -34.22 -26.26 2.26
N TYR A 304 -35.53 -26.09 2.36
CA TYR A 304 -36.17 -25.70 3.61
C TYR A 304 -36.23 -26.88 4.62
N LYS A 305 -36.20 -26.56 5.91
CA LYS A 305 -36.55 -27.50 6.98
C LYS A 305 -38.04 -27.85 6.88
N GLY A 306 -38.37 -29.12 6.97
CA GLY A 306 -39.73 -29.65 6.74
C GLY A 306 -40.03 -30.04 5.29
N THR A 307 -39.16 -29.71 4.33
CA THR A 307 -39.30 -30.13 2.93
C THR A 307 -39.29 -31.67 2.81
N PRO A 308 -40.31 -32.29 2.16
CA PRO A 308 -40.42 -33.75 2.01
C PRO A 308 -39.21 -34.42 1.34
N ALA A 309 -39.18 -35.75 1.28
CA ALA A 309 -38.09 -36.51 0.65
C ALA A 309 -37.92 -36.17 -0.85
N HIS A 310 -38.99 -36.35 -1.63
CA HIS A 310 -38.98 -36.27 -3.10
C HIS A 310 -39.87 -35.15 -3.72
N PRO A 311 -39.93 -33.92 -3.18
CA PRO A 311 -40.58 -32.83 -3.89
C PRO A 311 -39.76 -32.43 -5.12
N PRO A 312 -40.41 -31.83 -6.14
CA PRO A 312 -39.72 -31.21 -7.27
C PRO A 312 -38.82 -30.07 -6.79
N THR A 313 -37.78 -29.77 -7.57
CA THR A 313 -36.92 -28.61 -7.37
C THR A 313 -37.42 -27.47 -8.25
N ILE A 314 -37.70 -26.32 -7.63
CA ILE A 314 -38.07 -25.09 -8.34
C ILE A 314 -36.80 -24.56 -9.03
N LEU A 315 -36.86 -24.47 -10.37
CA LEU A 315 -35.73 -24.11 -11.22
C LEU A 315 -35.58 -22.59 -11.36
N THR A 316 -34.49 -22.14 -11.99
CA THR A 316 -34.29 -20.74 -12.34
C THR A 316 -33.67 -20.62 -13.73
N THR A 317 -33.95 -19.52 -14.44
CA THR A 317 -33.25 -19.16 -15.67
C THR A 317 -31.85 -18.65 -15.33
N VAL A 318 -30.83 -19.30 -15.89
CA VAL A 318 -29.44 -18.81 -15.79
C VAL A 318 -29.24 -17.59 -16.70
N PRO A 319 -28.30 -16.68 -16.40
CA PRO A 319 -27.88 -15.65 -17.34
C PRO A 319 -27.23 -16.26 -18.60
N PRO A 320 -27.29 -15.58 -19.76
CA PRO A 320 -26.37 -15.83 -20.86
C PRO A 320 -24.90 -15.69 -20.41
N GLN A 321 -23.99 -16.45 -21.02
CA GLN A 321 -22.55 -16.37 -20.72
C GLN A 321 -21.99 -14.96 -21.01
N ASN A 322 -22.45 -14.31 -22.07
CA ASN A 322 -22.06 -12.95 -22.47
C ASN A 322 -23.01 -11.85 -21.92
N ALA A 323 -23.51 -12.00 -20.70
CA ALA A 323 -24.46 -11.05 -20.09
C ALA A 323 -23.80 -9.76 -19.53
N THR A 324 -22.95 -9.08 -20.31
CA THR A 324 -22.22 -7.87 -19.92
C THR A 324 -23.11 -6.76 -19.33
N PRO A 325 -24.36 -6.51 -19.82
CA PRO A 325 -25.27 -5.55 -19.19
C PRO A 325 -25.67 -5.90 -17.74
N LEU A 326 -25.72 -7.19 -17.39
CA LEU A 326 -26.02 -7.64 -16.03
C LEU A 326 -24.85 -7.37 -15.07
N ILE A 327 -23.61 -7.54 -15.55
CA ILE A 327 -22.39 -7.14 -14.83
C ILE A 327 -22.39 -5.64 -14.60
N HIS A 328 -22.67 -4.85 -15.64
CA HIS A 328 -22.71 -3.40 -15.52
C HIS A 328 -23.70 -2.97 -14.44
N ALA A 329 -24.95 -3.43 -14.50
CA ALA A 329 -25.97 -3.14 -13.50
C ALA A 329 -25.58 -3.56 -12.06
N PHE A 330 -24.98 -4.74 -11.88
CA PHE A 330 -24.48 -5.18 -10.56
C PHE A 330 -23.35 -4.29 -10.06
N MET A 331 -22.38 -3.97 -10.92
CA MET A 331 -21.19 -3.19 -10.58
C MET A 331 -21.47 -1.69 -10.43
N ASP A 332 -22.51 -1.15 -11.07
CA ASP A 332 -22.99 0.23 -10.89
C ASP A 332 -23.81 0.41 -9.60
N SER A 333 -24.42 -0.68 -9.11
CA SER A 333 -25.14 -0.70 -7.83
C SER A 333 -24.20 -0.72 -6.62
N LEU A 334 -22.95 -1.14 -6.80
CA LEU A 334 -21.93 -1.17 -5.74
C LEU A 334 -21.45 0.23 -5.38
N ARG A 335 -21.80 0.67 -4.16
CA ARG A 335 -21.36 1.94 -3.55
C ARG A 335 -20.97 1.69 -2.10
N SER A 336 -19.92 2.33 -1.60
CA SER A 336 -19.51 2.22 -0.20
C SER A 336 -20.60 2.78 0.72
N LEU A 337 -20.79 2.16 1.90
CA LEU A 337 -21.84 2.53 2.86
C LEU A 337 -21.85 4.03 3.20
N ASN A 338 -20.66 4.64 3.28
CA ASN A 338 -20.41 6.07 3.52
C ASN A 338 -21.28 6.68 4.64
N SER A 339 -21.08 6.19 5.86
CA SER A 339 -21.82 6.61 7.05
C SER A 339 -20.90 7.28 8.08
N LYS A 340 -21.46 7.91 9.12
CA LYS A 340 -20.68 8.53 10.20
C LYS A 340 -19.73 7.55 10.92
N GLN A 341 -20.08 6.25 10.95
CA GLN A 341 -19.25 5.20 11.56
C GLN A 341 -18.30 4.54 10.55
N TYR A 342 -18.72 4.45 9.28
CA TYR A 342 -17.96 3.84 8.18
C TYR A 342 -17.86 4.84 7.01
N PRO A 343 -17.02 5.89 7.12
CA PRO A 343 -16.94 6.96 6.14
C PRO A 343 -16.02 6.59 4.95
N THR A 344 -16.43 6.95 3.73
CA THR A 344 -15.61 6.72 2.54
C THR A 344 -14.49 7.76 2.45
N LYS A 345 -13.24 7.34 2.64
CA LYS A 345 -12.05 8.22 2.64
C LYS A 345 -11.32 8.23 1.29
N VAL A 346 -12.07 8.44 0.21
CA VAL A 346 -11.50 8.50 -1.15
C VAL A 346 -10.50 9.68 -1.28
N PRO A 347 -9.29 9.46 -1.81
CA PRO A 347 -8.36 10.55 -2.11
C PRO A 347 -8.94 11.53 -3.14
N LEU A 348 -9.05 12.81 -2.75
CA LEU A 348 -9.49 13.87 -3.65
C LEU A 348 -8.31 14.50 -4.40
N THR A 349 -7.25 14.85 -3.67
CA THR A 349 -5.93 15.21 -4.24
C THR A 349 -5.13 13.96 -4.62
N LEU A 350 -4.24 14.09 -5.60
CA LEU A 350 -3.39 13.03 -6.13
C LEU A 350 -1.94 13.49 -6.15
N ASP A 351 -1.06 12.70 -5.52
CA ASP A 351 0.40 12.86 -5.64
C ASP A 351 0.91 12.11 -6.88
N HIS A 352 0.26 10.98 -7.23
CA HIS A 352 0.53 10.20 -8.43
C HIS A 352 -0.77 9.91 -9.20
N SER A 353 -0.74 10.03 -10.53
CA SER A 353 -1.75 9.47 -11.43
C SER A 353 -1.04 8.63 -12.49
N LEU A 354 -1.25 7.31 -12.41
CA LEU A 354 -0.61 6.31 -13.24
C LEU A 354 -1.61 5.78 -14.29
N PHE A 355 -1.11 5.42 -15.47
CA PHE A 355 -1.89 4.74 -16.51
C PHE A 355 -1.22 3.41 -16.80
N PHE A 356 -1.92 2.31 -16.51
CA PHE A 356 -1.45 0.94 -16.69
C PHE A 356 -2.36 0.25 -17.71
N PHE A 357 -1.87 0.00 -18.93
CA PHE A 357 -2.57 -0.95 -19.80
C PHE A 357 -2.28 -2.38 -19.35
N LEU A 358 -3.29 -3.24 -19.43
CA LEU A 358 -3.20 -4.67 -19.19
C LEU A 358 -3.15 -5.37 -20.55
N GLY A 359 -2.05 -6.05 -20.80
CA GLY A 359 -1.67 -6.52 -22.13
C GLY A 359 -1.46 -8.03 -22.17
N VAL A 360 -1.69 -8.56 -23.37
CA VAL A 360 -1.30 -9.91 -23.75
C VAL A 360 -0.36 -9.79 -24.95
N GLY A 361 0.81 -10.41 -24.86
CA GLY A 361 1.84 -10.39 -25.89
C GLY A 361 2.38 -11.78 -26.24
N VAL A 362 3.33 -11.79 -27.17
CA VAL A 362 4.06 -12.99 -27.60
C VAL A 362 5.55 -12.72 -27.49
N ASN A 363 6.27 -13.49 -26.68
CA ASN A 363 7.73 -13.38 -26.58
C ASN A 363 8.41 -14.64 -27.15
N PRO A 364 9.62 -14.51 -27.73
CA PRO A 364 10.40 -15.66 -28.16
C PRO A 364 10.66 -16.66 -27.02
N CYS A 365 10.64 -17.96 -27.35
CA CYS A 365 10.92 -19.05 -26.41
C CYS A 365 11.53 -20.24 -27.17
N ALA A 366 12.86 -20.36 -27.11
CA ALA A 366 13.60 -21.39 -27.85
C ALA A 366 13.26 -22.84 -27.43
N THR A 367 12.70 -23.04 -26.23
CA THR A 367 12.28 -24.35 -25.70
C THR A 367 10.79 -24.64 -25.92
N CYS A 368 10.00 -23.68 -26.39
CA CYS A 368 8.55 -23.82 -26.56
C CYS A 368 8.21 -24.41 -27.93
N VAL A 369 7.07 -25.11 -28.04
CA VAL A 369 6.68 -25.90 -29.21
C VAL A 369 6.64 -25.07 -30.51
N ASN A 370 6.24 -23.80 -30.42
CA ASN A 370 6.13 -22.88 -31.56
C ASN A 370 7.32 -21.90 -31.68
N GLY A 371 8.40 -22.08 -30.92
CA GLY A 371 9.52 -21.11 -30.82
C GLY A 371 9.16 -19.80 -30.10
N SER A 372 7.92 -19.70 -29.58
CA SER A 372 7.35 -18.53 -28.92
C SER A 372 6.50 -18.97 -27.73
N LYS A 373 6.24 -18.04 -26.81
CA LYS A 373 5.32 -18.20 -25.69
C LYS A 373 4.40 -16.99 -25.59
N LEU A 374 3.17 -17.23 -25.16
CA LEU A 374 2.25 -16.17 -24.76
C LEU A 374 2.68 -15.61 -23.40
N VAL A 375 2.50 -14.31 -23.20
CA VAL A 375 2.85 -13.59 -21.96
C VAL A 375 1.75 -12.59 -21.62
N ALA A 376 1.52 -12.34 -20.33
CA ALA A 376 0.81 -11.17 -19.85
C ALA A 376 1.82 -10.04 -19.58
N ASP A 377 1.38 -8.78 -19.69
CA ASP A 377 2.20 -7.61 -19.40
C ASP A 377 1.39 -6.46 -18.79
N ILE A 378 2.10 -5.54 -18.15
CA ILE A 378 1.58 -4.22 -17.81
C ILE A 378 2.52 -3.17 -18.38
N ASN A 379 2.00 -2.23 -19.17
CA ASN A 379 2.78 -1.18 -19.85
C ASN A 379 3.98 -1.71 -20.68
N ASN A 380 3.78 -2.80 -21.40
CA ASN A 380 4.76 -3.55 -22.20
C ASN A 380 5.89 -4.21 -21.37
N VAL A 381 5.68 -4.41 -20.07
CA VAL A 381 6.61 -5.12 -19.17
C VAL A 381 5.97 -6.43 -18.72
N SER A 382 6.50 -7.56 -19.21
CA SER A 382 6.16 -8.88 -18.68
C SER A 382 7.02 -9.17 -17.45
N PHE A 383 6.37 -9.24 -16.28
CA PHE A 383 7.04 -9.38 -15.00
C PHE A 383 7.76 -10.73 -14.88
N VAL A 384 9.07 -10.69 -14.60
CA VAL A 384 9.87 -11.89 -14.32
C VAL A 384 9.97 -12.10 -12.81
N MET A 385 9.67 -13.33 -12.37
CA MET A 385 9.83 -13.74 -10.98
C MET A 385 11.34 -13.82 -10.63
N PRO A 386 11.83 -13.11 -9.60
CA PRO A 386 13.21 -13.26 -9.14
C PRO A 386 13.41 -14.55 -8.34
N THR A 387 14.66 -14.92 -8.08
CA THR A 387 15.04 -16.06 -7.22
C THR A 387 15.17 -15.68 -5.74
N VAL A 388 15.50 -14.42 -5.45
CA VAL A 388 15.50 -13.81 -4.11
C VAL A 388 14.21 -13.01 -3.96
N ALA A 389 13.57 -13.03 -2.78
CA ALA A 389 12.31 -12.30 -2.61
C ALA A 389 12.52 -10.77 -2.71
N LEU A 390 11.61 -10.05 -3.39
CA LEU A 390 11.74 -8.59 -3.55
C LEU A 390 11.87 -7.83 -2.23
N LEU A 391 11.08 -8.21 -1.21
CA LEU A 391 11.11 -7.60 0.11
C LEU A 391 12.43 -7.91 0.85
N GLU A 392 12.99 -9.11 0.66
CA GLU A 392 14.30 -9.51 1.19
C GLU A 392 15.43 -8.73 0.51
N ALA A 393 15.41 -8.66 -0.82
CA ALA A 393 16.36 -7.90 -1.62
C ALA A 393 16.28 -6.38 -1.33
N HIS A 394 15.08 -5.85 -1.11
CA HIS A 394 14.89 -4.46 -0.68
C HIS A 394 15.46 -4.22 0.72
N TYR A 395 15.14 -5.09 1.68
CA TYR A 395 15.50 -4.95 3.09
C TYR A 395 17.01 -5.09 3.33
N TYR A 396 17.67 -6.05 2.66
CA TYR A 396 19.13 -6.23 2.72
C TYR A 396 19.90 -5.47 1.63
N ASN A 397 19.22 -4.64 0.82
CA ASN A 397 19.80 -3.83 -0.26
C ASN A 397 20.62 -4.67 -1.28
N ILE A 398 20.10 -5.84 -1.64
CA ILE A 398 20.73 -6.80 -2.57
C ILE A 398 20.57 -6.27 -4.01
N GLN A 399 21.69 -5.93 -4.64
CA GLN A 399 21.72 -5.38 -5.99
C GLN A 399 21.43 -6.44 -7.05
N GLY A 400 20.89 -6.03 -8.20
CA GLY A 400 20.64 -6.88 -9.36
C GLY A 400 19.36 -7.72 -9.33
N VAL A 401 18.60 -7.73 -8.22
CA VAL A 401 17.35 -8.51 -8.11
C VAL A 401 16.16 -7.82 -8.81
N PHE A 402 16.11 -6.49 -8.77
CA PHE A 402 15.05 -5.69 -9.40
C PHE A 402 15.57 -4.29 -9.76
N THR A 403 14.79 -3.56 -10.58
CA THR A 403 14.98 -2.12 -10.85
C THR A 403 13.73 -1.33 -10.44
N ASP A 404 13.88 -0.05 -10.10
CA ASP A 404 12.79 0.84 -9.71
C ASP A 404 12.28 1.75 -10.85
N ASP A 405 12.48 1.30 -12.09
CA ASP A 405 12.13 1.98 -13.34
C ASP A 405 10.90 1.36 -14.04
N PHE A 406 9.89 0.92 -13.26
CA PHE A 406 8.61 0.51 -13.85
C PHE A 406 7.91 1.73 -14.50
N PRO A 407 7.45 1.62 -15.76
CA PRO A 407 6.87 2.76 -16.47
C PRO A 407 5.48 3.12 -15.92
N GLY A 408 5.38 4.30 -15.28
CA GLY A 408 4.12 4.81 -14.71
C GLY A 408 3.03 5.17 -15.75
N ASN A 409 3.38 5.18 -17.03
CA ASN A 409 2.51 5.37 -18.20
C ASN A 409 3.01 4.46 -19.34
N PRO A 410 2.18 4.12 -20.35
CA PRO A 410 2.59 3.29 -21.48
C PRO A 410 3.79 3.89 -22.25
N PRO A 411 4.89 3.15 -22.48
CA PRO A 411 6.06 3.67 -23.21
C PRO A 411 5.75 4.10 -24.64
N ILE A 412 4.79 3.43 -25.28
CA ILE A 412 4.27 3.78 -26.62
C ILE A 412 2.74 3.73 -26.53
N PRO A 413 2.04 4.88 -26.52
CA PRO A 413 0.58 4.91 -26.56
C PRO A 413 0.02 4.41 -27.89
N PHE A 414 -1.07 3.65 -27.85
CA PHE A 414 -1.80 3.18 -29.04
C PHE A 414 -3.32 3.19 -28.79
N ASN A 415 -4.10 2.79 -29.79
CA ASN A 415 -5.55 2.60 -29.64
C ASN A 415 -5.80 1.27 -28.91
N TYR A 416 -5.70 1.28 -27.58
CA TYR A 416 -5.70 0.07 -26.74
C TYR A 416 -6.86 -0.88 -27.03
N THR A 417 -8.07 -0.36 -27.22
CA THR A 417 -9.30 -1.13 -27.51
C THR A 417 -9.65 -1.21 -28.99
N GLY A 418 -8.69 -0.92 -29.89
CA GLY A 418 -8.86 -0.96 -31.34
C GLY A 418 -7.98 -2.02 -31.99
N ASN A 419 -7.38 -1.67 -33.13
CA ASN A 419 -6.44 -2.56 -33.81
C ASN A 419 -5.18 -2.77 -32.94
N SER A 420 -4.80 -4.03 -32.72
CA SER A 420 -3.54 -4.40 -32.06
C SER A 420 -2.32 -3.77 -32.76
N PRO A 421 -1.24 -3.42 -32.05
CA PRO A 421 0.00 -2.94 -32.65
C PRO A 421 0.66 -4.03 -33.50
N SER A 422 1.44 -3.63 -34.52
CA SER A 422 2.14 -4.57 -35.41
C SER A 422 3.27 -5.35 -34.73
N ASN A 423 3.79 -4.83 -33.61
CA ASN A 423 4.67 -5.55 -32.71
C ASN A 423 3.92 -5.83 -31.40
N ILE A 424 3.81 -7.11 -31.04
CA ILE A 424 3.19 -7.60 -29.80
C ILE A 424 4.21 -8.29 -28.87
N HIS A 425 5.50 -8.07 -29.09
CA HIS A 425 6.58 -8.51 -28.20
C HIS A 425 6.76 -7.53 -27.04
N THR A 426 6.85 -8.07 -25.83
CA THR A 426 6.97 -7.31 -24.57
C THR A 426 8.40 -7.35 -24.04
N MET A 427 8.72 -6.48 -23.08
CA MET A 427 10.00 -6.50 -22.38
C MET A 427 9.89 -7.36 -21.12
N ASN A 428 10.65 -8.46 -21.05
CA ASN A 428 10.80 -9.21 -19.81
C ASN A 428 11.56 -8.35 -18.77
N GLY A 429 11.09 -8.29 -17.52
CA GLY A 429 11.87 -7.65 -16.45
C GLY A 429 11.22 -7.69 -15.07
N THR A 430 12.05 -7.51 -14.03
CA THR A 430 11.62 -7.41 -12.62
C THR A 430 11.69 -5.94 -12.20
N ARG A 431 10.66 -5.18 -12.58
CA ARG A 431 10.59 -3.71 -12.44
C ARG A 431 9.52 -3.31 -11.43
N LEU A 432 9.83 -2.39 -10.51
CA LEU A 432 8.92 -1.91 -9.46
C LEU A 432 8.62 -0.41 -9.61
N TYR A 433 7.44 0.03 -9.16
CA TYR A 433 7.07 1.45 -9.11
C TYR A 433 7.11 1.95 -7.66
N ARG A 434 8.17 2.69 -7.29
CA ARG A 434 8.33 3.24 -5.95
C ARG A 434 7.33 4.36 -5.66
N LEU A 435 6.74 4.32 -4.47
CA LEU A 435 5.79 5.31 -3.95
C LEU A 435 6.25 5.79 -2.59
N ALA A 436 6.16 7.09 -2.33
CA ALA A 436 6.38 7.63 -0.99
C ALA A 436 5.28 7.12 -0.04
N TYR A 437 5.64 6.85 1.23
CA TYR A 437 4.61 6.54 2.23
C TYR A 437 3.59 7.69 2.32
N ASN A 438 2.33 7.34 2.56
CA ASN A 438 1.18 8.24 2.63
C ASN A 438 0.77 8.89 1.29
N SER A 439 1.48 8.65 0.18
CA SER A 439 1.13 9.27 -1.12
C SER A 439 -0.27 8.86 -1.58
N THR A 440 -1.05 9.79 -2.13
CA THR A 440 -2.32 9.47 -2.79
C THR A 440 -2.11 9.11 -4.26
N VAL A 441 -2.63 7.95 -4.65
CA VAL A 441 -2.37 7.34 -5.95
C VAL A 441 -3.68 7.08 -6.66
N GLN A 442 -3.77 7.54 -7.91
CA GLN A 442 -4.73 7.06 -8.88
C GLN A 442 -4.04 6.10 -9.84
N ILE A 443 -4.68 4.98 -10.16
CA ILE A 443 -4.28 4.11 -11.26
C ILE A 443 -5.48 3.97 -12.20
N VAL A 444 -5.27 4.28 -13.48
CA VAL A 444 -6.18 3.91 -14.56
C VAL A 444 -5.70 2.59 -15.13
N LEU A 445 -6.53 1.57 -14.98
CA LEU A 445 -6.33 0.24 -15.56
C LEU A 445 -7.06 0.22 -16.92
N GLN A 446 -6.32 0.00 -18.00
CA GLN A 446 -6.85 -0.02 -19.37
C GLN A 446 -6.75 -1.44 -19.93
N GLY A 447 -7.87 -2.12 -20.11
CA GLY A 447 -7.92 -3.36 -20.90
C GLY A 447 -7.57 -3.06 -22.35
N THR A 448 -6.86 -3.97 -22.98
CA THR A 448 -6.47 -3.87 -24.41
C THR A 448 -7.26 -4.86 -25.27
N ALA A 449 -7.09 -4.76 -26.59
CA ALA A 449 -7.51 -5.74 -27.58
C ALA A 449 -6.27 -6.30 -28.34
N VAL A 450 -5.15 -6.50 -27.63
CA VAL A 450 -3.98 -7.18 -28.18
C VAL A 450 -4.21 -8.68 -28.08
N ILE A 451 -4.13 -9.39 -29.21
CA ILE A 451 -4.53 -10.80 -29.38
C ILE A 451 -6.05 -11.01 -29.20
N ALA A 452 -6.59 -10.75 -28.01
CA ALA A 452 -8.03 -10.77 -27.71
C ALA A 452 -8.34 -9.74 -26.61
N PRO A 453 -9.50 -9.05 -26.65
CA PRO A 453 -9.98 -8.31 -25.50
C PRO A 453 -10.52 -9.27 -24.44
N GLU A 454 -10.07 -9.15 -23.20
CA GLU A 454 -10.46 -10.00 -22.06
C GLU A 454 -10.88 -9.15 -20.84
N ASN A 455 -11.69 -9.72 -19.94
CA ASN A 455 -11.91 -9.17 -18.59
C ASN A 455 -10.70 -9.52 -17.71
N HIS A 456 -10.14 -8.54 -16.99
CA HIS A 456 -8.97 -8.76 -16.13
C HIS A 456 -9.25 -8.47 -14.64
N PRO A 457 -9.47 -9.49 -13.79
CA PRO A 457 -9.54 -9.30 -12.34
C PRO A 457 -8.18 -8.83 -11.81
N THR A 458 -8.10 -7.56 -11.44
CA THR A 458 -6.90 -6.90 -10.94
C THR A 458 -6.94 -6.83 -9.42
N HIS A 459 -5.90 -7.28 -8.73
CA HIS A 459 -5.78 -7.28 -7.27
C HIS A 459 -4.58 -6.45 -6.81
N LEU A 460 -4.72 -5.76 -5.67
CA LEU A 460 -3.63 -5.02 -5.03
C LEU A 460 -3.37 -5.60 -3.64
N HIS A 461 -2.19 -6.16 -3.43
CA HIS A 461 -1.75 -6.70 -2.14
C HIS A 461 -1.62 -5.58 -1.09
N GLY A 462 -1.97 -5.85 0.18
CA GLY A 462 -1.81 -4.91 1.30
C GLY A 462 -2.76 -3.70 1.34
N PHE A 463 -3.60 -3.49 0.31
CA PHE A 463 -4.49 -2.33 0.20
C PHE A 463 -5.90 -2.72 -0.23
N ASN A 464 -6.89 -2.03 0.34
CA ASN A 464 -8.13 -1.78 -0.37
C ASN A 464 -8.01 -0.43 -1.13
N PHE A 465 -8.73 -0.31 -2.24
CA PHE A 465 -8.79 0.86 -3.09
C PHE A 465 -10.25 1.22 -3.41
N PHE A 466 -10.50 2.50 -3.70
CA PHE A 466 -11.80 3.01 -4.12
C PHE A 466 -11.91 2.98 -5.64
N VAL A 467 -12.91 2.27 -6.18
CA VAL A 467 -13.22 2.27 -7.62
C VAL A 467 -13.98 3.55 -7.96
N VAL A 468 -13.28 4.56 -8.48
CA VAL A 468 -13.85 5.90 -8.71
C VAL A 468 -14.53 6.04 -10.07
N GLY A 469 -14.19 5.21 -11.05
CA GLY A 469 -14.84 5.20 -12.36
C GLY A 469 -14.50 3.97 -13.18
N LYS A 470 -15.28 3.72 -14.23
CA LYS A 470 -15.05 2.70 -15.25
C LYS A 470 -15.67 3.14 -16.57
N GLY A 471 -15.29 2.52 -17.68
CA GLY A 471 -15.89 2.76 -18.99
C GLY A 471 -15.52 1.70 -20.01
N LEU A 472 -16.07 1.83 -21.21
CA LEU A 472 -15.68 1.06 -22.39
C LEU A 472 -14.83 1.93 -23.32
N GLY A 473 -14.00 1.30 -24.15
CA GLY A 473 -13.04 1.97 -25.02
C GLY A 473 -11.77 2.43 -24.28
N ASN A 474 -11.05 3.37 -24.89
CA ASN A 474 -9.89 4.01 -24.26
C ASN A 474 -10.35 5.08 -23.26
N PHE A 475 -9.69 5.16 -22.10
CA PHE A 475 -9.91 6.22 -21.11
C PHE A 475 -9.56 7.63 -21.64
N ASP A 476 -10.48 8.58 -21.52
CA ASP A 476 -10.25 9.98 -21.84
C ASP A 476 -9.89 10.78 -20.57
N PRO A 477 -8.63 11.23 -20.40
CA PRO A 477 -8.18 11.91 -19.18
C PRO A 477 -8.81 13.30 -18.95
N TYR A 478 -9.52 13.85 -19.95
CA TYR A 478 -10.21 15.14 -19.84
C TYR A 478 -11.73 14.98 -19.64
N LYS A 479 -12.34 13.91 -20.17
CA LYS A 479 -13.80 13.69 -20.11
C LYS A 479 -14.24 12.69 -19.04
N ASP A 480 -13.48 11.64 -18.78
CA ASP A 480 -13.92 10.56 -17.89
C ASP A 480 -13.74 10.87 -16.39
N PRO A 481 -12.70 11.60 -15.93
CA PRO A 481 -12.63 12.07 -14.55
C PRO A 481 -13.81 12.94 -14.10
N LEU A 482 -14.49 13.61 -15.03
CA LEU A 482 -15.71 14.39 -14.74
C LEU A 482 -16.90 13.52 -14.31
N LYS A 483 -16.85 12.22 -14.59
CA LYS A 483 -17.87 11.22 -14.24
C LYS A 483 -17.54 10.45 -12.96
N PHE A 484 -16.37 10.70 -12.35
CA PHE A 484 -15.90 9.89 -11.22
C PHE A 484 -16.79 10.05 -9.98
N ASN A 485 -17.14 8.92 -9.37
CA ASN A 485 -17.71 8.91 -8.04
C ASN A 485 -16.60 9.22 -7.02
N LEU A 486 -16.54 10.48 -6.58
CA LEU A 486 -15.65 10.94 -5.51
C LEU A 486 -16.39 11.17 -4.18
N VAL A 487 -17.61 10.61 -4.04
CA VAL A 487 -18.46 10.75 -2.85
C VAL A 487 -18.57 9.44 -2.09
N ASP A 488 -19.00 8.36 -2.74
CA ASP A 488 -19.15 7.03 -2.14
C ASP A 488 -18.71 5.86 -3.05
N PRO A 489 -17.58 5.96 -3.79
CA PRO A 489 -17.05 4.88 -4.62
C PRO A 489 -16.88 3.60 -3.80
N VAL A 490 -17.16 2.44 -4.41
CA VAL A 490 -17.01 1.15 -3.72
C VAL A 490 -15.54 0.89 -3.38
N GLU A 491 -15.31 0.50 -2.13
CA GLU A 491 -14.02 0.02 -1.64
C GLU A 491 -13.89 -1.48 -1.98
N ARG A 492 -12.79 -1.86 -2.63
CA ARG A 492 -12.47 -3.20 -3.11
C ARG A 492 -11.01 -3.54 -2.81
N ASN A 493 -10.66 -4.82 -2.82
CA ASN A 493 -9.28 -5.28 -3.00
C ASN A 493 -9.07 -5.94 -4.38
N THR A 494 -10.15 -6.36 -5.06
CA THR A 494 -10.08 -6.93 -6.41
C THR A 494 -11.17 -6.36 -7.32
N ILE A 495 -10.79 -5.94 -8.54
CA ILE A 495 -11.71 -5.34 -9.51
C ILE A 495 -11.46 -5.89 -10.92
N ALA A 496 -12.53 -6.34 -11.59
CA ALA A 496 -12.47 -6.69 -13.01
C ALA A 496 -12.41 -5.41 -13.85
N VAL A 497 -11.37 -5.30 -14.67
CA VAL A 497 -11.28 -4.29 -15.74
C VAL A 497 -12.12 -4.80 -16.91
N PRO A 498 -13.10 -4.01 -17.42
CA PRO A 498 -14.00 -4.46 -18.48
C PRO A 498 -13.28 -4.85 -19.78
N THR A 499 -13.78 -5.91 -20.44
CA THR A 499 -13.44 -6.32 -21.81
C THR A 499 -13.50 -5.12 -22.74
N ALA A 500 -12.36 -4.80 -23.39
CA ALA A 500 -12.19 -3.61 -24.22
C ALA A 500 -12.63 -2.29 -23.54
N GLY A 501 -12.31 -2.13 -22.26
CA GLY A 501 -12.64 -0.96 -21.45
C GLY A 501 -11.58 -0.60 -20.40
N TRP A 502 -11.96 0.23 -19.44
CA TRP A 502 -11.04 0.76 -18.42
C TRP A 502 -11.69 0.86 -17.04
N THR A 503 -10.87 0.96 -16.00
CA THR A 503 -11.29 1.20 -14.61
C THR A 503 -10.28 2.07 -13.87
N ALA A 504 -10.75 3.15 -13.25
CA ALA A 504 -9.95 4.05 -12.44
C ALA A 504 -10.13 3.74 -10.95
N ILE A 505 -9.02 3.48 -10.26
CA ILE A 505 -8.96 3.23 -8.82
C ILE A 505 -8.16 4.33 -8.12
N ARG A 506 -8.51 4.63 -6.87
CA ARG A 506 -7.74 5.53 -5.98
C ARG A 506 -7.47 4.89 -4.63
N PHE A 507 -6.24 5.02 -4.14
CA PHE A 507 -5.85 4.59 -2.80
C PHE A 507 -4.78 5.51 -2.21
N ARG A 508 -4.41 5.25 -0.96
CA ARG A 508 -3.34 5.94 -0.24
C ARG A 508 -2.27 4.91 0.08
N ALA A 509 -0.99 5.25 -0.06
CA ALA A 509 0.14 4.38 0.29
C ALA A 509 0.40 4.35 1.81
N ASP A 510 -0.64 4.09 2.61
CA ASP A 510 -0.61 4.06 4.08
C ASP A 510 -0.28 2.69 4.70
N ASN A 511 -0.21 1.61 3.90
CA ASN A 511 0.51 0.39 4.28
C ASN A 511 1.96 0.45 3.76
N PRO A 512 2.97 0.35 4.64
CA PRO A 512 4.37 0.16 4.28
C PRO A 512 4.84 -1.25 4.68
N ASP A 513 5.47 -1.96 3.74
CA ASP A 513 6.03 -3.28 4.02
C ASP A 513 7.30 -3.18 4.88
N SER A 514 7.27 -3.84 6.05
CA SER A 514 8.30 -3.81 7.11
C SER A 514 8.49 -2.45 7.83
N ASN A 515 9.24 -2.41 8.94
CA ASN A 515 9.34 -1.26 9.86
C ASN A 515 10.33 -0.15 9.41
N TRP A 516 9.96 0.54 8.34
CA TRP A 516 10.55 1.77 7.77
C TRP A 516 10.80 2.98 8.72
N PHE A 517 10.43 2.90 10.01
CA PHE A 517 10.69 3.96 11.02
C PHE A 517 11.71 3.59 12.10
N LEU A 518 12.32 2.40 12.06
CA LEU A 518 13.42 2.01 12.97
C LEU A 518 14.70 1.54 12.25
N GLN A 519 14.80 1.79 10.94
CA GLN A 519 16.07 1.71 10.21
C GLN A 519 16.20 2.80 9.14
N ALA A 520 15.78 4.02 9.50
CA ALA A 520 16.08 5.23 8.73
C ALA A 520 17.58 5.54 8.85
N SER A 521 18.34 4.99 7.89
CA SER A 521 19.80 4.85 7.81
C SER A 521 20.43 3.86 8.81
N GLN A 522 21.62 3.35 8.48
CA GLN A 522 22.65 3.21 9.51
C GLN A 522 22.96 4.63 9.98
N SER A 523 22.19 5.14 10.93
CA SER A 523 22.52 6.40 11.58
C SER A 523 23.79 6.16 12.38
N THR A 524 24.94 6.55 11.81
CA THR A 524 26.08 6.95 12.63
C THR A 524 25.55 8.04 13.55
N GLU A 525 25.35 7.73 14.83
CA GLU A 525 24.66 8.62 15.75
C GLU A 525 25.26 10.01 15.66
N TRP A 526 24.42 11.04 15.54
CA TRP A 526 24.89 12.42 15.41
C TRP A 526 25.50 12.84 16.74
N THR A 527 26.82 12.75 16.82
CA THR A 527 27.55 13.21 18.00
C THR A 527 27.31 14.70 18.18
N ARG A 528 27.40 15.16 19.43
CA ARG A 528 27.22 16.57 19.78
C ARG A 528 28.22 17.49 19.05
N GLU A 529 29.33 16.93 18.58
CA GLU A 529 30.38 17.60 17.82
C GLU A 529 30.05 17.67 16.33
N GLU A 530 29.42 16.64 15.76
CA GLU A 530 28.89 16.66 14.38
C GLU A 530 27.67 17.58 14.26
N ASN A 531 26.73 17.57 15.22
CA ASN A 531 25.57 18.48 15.17
C ASN A 531 26.00 19.96 15.21
N LYS A 532 27.02 20.29 16.02
CA LYS A 532 27.65 21.63 16.00
C LYS A 532 28.32 21.97 14.66
N LYS A 533 28.86 20.99 13.92
CA LYS A 533 29.41 21.23 12.56
C LYS A 533 28.27 21.47 11.57
N PHE A 534 27.19 20.68 11.66
CA PHE A 534 25.99 20.80 10.86
C PHE A 534 25.29 22.16 11.03
N GLU A 535 25.01 22.57 12.26
CA GLU A 535 24.48 23.91 12.58
C GLU A 535 25.33 25.04 11.99
N ARG A 536 26.67 24.91 12.06
CA ARG A 536 27.62 25.88 11.48
C ARG A 536 27.63 25.85 9.95
N ALA A 537 27.51 24.67 9.34
CA ALA A 537 27.47 24.51 7.90
C ALA A 537 26.19 25.12 7.30
N LEU A 538 25.03 24.93 7.94
CA LEU A 538 23.78 25.60 7.56
C LEU A 538 23.85 27.14 7.72
N ALA A 539 24.64 27.63 8.68
CA ALA A 539 24.89 29.05 8.88
C ALA A 539 25.93 29.66 7.91
N ILE A 540 26.64 28.83 7.14
CA ILE A 540 27.61 29.23 6.10
C ILE A 540 27.01 29.09 4.70
N TYR A 541 26.22 28.03 4.46
CA TYR A 541 25.57 27.73 3.19
C TYR A 541 24.05 27.89 3.34
N ASP A 542 23.54 29.02 2.86
CA ASP A 542 22.10 29.33 2.87
C ASP A 542 21.32 28.56 1.79
N GLU A 543 19.99 28.71 1.81
CA GLU A 543 19.08 28.07 0.85
C GLU A 543 19.31 28.52 -0.61
N THR A 544 19.96 29.66 -0.84
CA THR A 544 20.25 30.17 -2.19
C THR A 544 21.59 29.66 -2.74
N THR A 545 22.37 28.95 -1.92
CA THR A 545 23.68 28.43 -2.28
C THR A 545 23.53 27.22 -3.23
N PRO A 546 24.02 27.27 -4.49
CA PRO A 546 24.02 26.09 -5.36
C PRO A 546 24.85 24.98 -4.72
N ASP A 547 24.41 23.74 -4.86
CA ASP A 547 25.05 22.54 -4.27
C ASP A 547 25.18 22.57 -2.74
N ARG A 548 24.30 23.32 -2.04
CA ARG A 548 24.25 23.48 -0.57
C ARG A 548 24.57 22.18 0.17
N TRP A 549 23.84 21.11 -0.13
CA TRP A 549 23.93 19.84 0.60
C TRP A 549 25.25 19.09 0.40
N ILE A 550 25.93 19.28 -0.74
CA ILE A 550 27.26 18.71 -0.98
C ILE A 550 28.27 19.43 -0.08
N LYS A 551 28.25 20.77 -0.10
CA LYS A 551 29.14 21.64 0.70
C LYS A 551 28.92 21.49 2.22
N VAL A 552 27.67 21.28 2.64
CA VAL A 552 27.34 20.95 4.03
C VAL A 552 27.89 19.58 4.44
N ALA A 553 27.86 18.57 3.57
CA ALA A 553 28.43 17.25 3.85
C ALA A 553 29.97 17.27 3.88
N GLU A 554 30.63 18.03 2.99
CA GLU A 554 32.10 18.22 3.01
C GLU A 554 32.61 18.77 4.36
N MET A 555 31.80 19.57 5.07
CA MET A 555 32.12 20.08 6.40
C MET A 555 31.99 19.04 7.53
N ILE A 556 31.45 17.84 7.27
CA ILE A 556 31.10 16.85 8.30
C ILE A 556 31.64 15.47 7.89
N PRO A 557 32.96 15.22 8.06
CA PRO A 557 33.60 13.99 7.64
C PRO A 557 32.93 12.74 8.23
N GLY A 558 32.51 11.82 7.36
CA GLY A 558 31.83 10.58 7.74
C GLY A 558 30.30 10.61 7.61
N LYS A 559 29.68 11.76 7.32
CA LYS A 559 28.25 11.85 6.95
C LYS A 559 28.09 12.00 5.44
N THR A 560 27.06 11.39 4.87
CA THR A 560 26.71 11.59 3.45
C THR A 560 25.82 12.82 3.25
N VAL A 561 25.68 13.25 1.98
CA VAL A 561 24.70 14.27 1.57
C VAL A 561 23.28 13.90 2.01
N TRP A 562 22.94 12.60 2.05
CA TRP A 562 21.64 12.12 2.50
C TRP A 562 21.47 12.19 4.02
N ASP A 563 22.50 11.86 4.80
CA ASP A 563 22.46 12.02 6.27
C ASP A 563 22.27 13.49 6.67
N VAL A 564 22.92 14.40 5.93
CA VAL A 564 22.77 15.85 6.06
C VAL A 564 21.35 16.33 5.73
N ILE A 565 20.78 15.87 4.62
CA ILE A 565 19.40 16.23 4.24
C ILE A 565 18.38 15.64 5.22
N LYS A 566 18.64 14.44 5.78
CA LYS A 566 17.81 13.85 6.83
C LYS A 566 17.87 14.68 8.12
N GLN A 567 19.07 14.95 8.64
CA GLN A 567 19.27 15.76 9.85
C GLN A 567 18.66 17.17 9.74
N TYR A 568 18.58 17.71 8.51
CA TYR A 568 17.90 18.98 8.24
C TYR A 568 16.37 18.88 8.37
N LYS A 569 15.75 17.81 7.84
CA LYS A 569 14.32 17.58 7.99
C LYS A 569 13.94 17.23 9.43
N ASP A 570 14.73 16.41 10.09
CA ASP A 570 14.55 16.07 11.50
C ASP A 570 14.58 17.36 12.37
N LEU A 571 15.42 18.34 12.01
CA LEU A 571 15.45 19.69 12.62
C LEU A 571 14.27 20.59 12.24
N GLU A 572 13.78 20.55 11.00
CA GLU A 572 12.58 21.30 10.58
C GLU A 572 11.31 20.77 11.27
N ASP A 573 11.18 19.45 11.43
CA ASP A 573 10.07 18.82 12.17
C ASP A 573 10.15 19.13 13.68
N ASP A 574 11.34 19.07 14.30
CA ASP A 574 11.55 19.50 15.70
C ASP A 574 11.14 20.96 15.92
N VAL A 575 11.51 21.87 15.00
CA VAL A 575 11.09 23.28 15.05
C VAL A 575 9.58 23.40 14.87
N SER A 576 8.96 22.62 13.98
CA SER A 576 7.51 22.62 13.76
C SER A 576 6.71 22.15 14.99
N ASP A 577 7.18 21.11 15.69
CA ASP A 577 6.56 20.61 16.93
C ASP A 577 6.80 21.55 18.13
N ILE A 578 7.87 22.36 18.11
CA ILE A 578 8.07 23.48 19.05
C ILE A 578 7.11 24.64 18.73
N GLU A 579 7.05 25.12 17.48
CA GLU A 579 6.21 26.26 17.09
C GLU A 579 4.71 25.97 17.18
N SER A 580 4.30 24.72 16.92
CA SER A 580 2.92 24.26 17.14
C SER A 580 2.58 23.94 18.61
N GLY A 581 3.54 24.13 19.53
CA GLY A 581 3.32 24.02 20.98
C GLY A 581 3.16 22.60 21.51
N ARG A 582 3.60 21.59 20.76
CA ARG A 582 3.55 20.18 21.17
C ARG A 582 4.69 19.81 22.10
N VAL A 583 5.85 20.43 21.92
CA VAL A 583 6.95 20.37 22.89
C VAL A 583 6.64 21.33 24.06
N PRO A 584 6.52 20.84 25.31
CA PRO A 584 6.32 21.72 26.46
C PRO A 584 7.61 22.53 26.71
N ILE A 585 7.58 23.82 26.33
CA ILE A 585 8.71 24.74 26.51
C ILE A 585 9.18 24.67 27.98
N PRO A 586 10.45 24.33 28.27
CA PRO A 586 10.95 24.24 29.64
C PRO A 586 10.68 25.54 30.39
N GLY A 587 10.10 25.42 31.60
CA GLY A 587 9.51 26.52 32.37
C GLY A 587 10.51 27.54 32.91
N TYR A 588 11.16 28.30 32.03
CA TYR A 588 11.81 29.55 32.37
C TYR A 588 10.76 30.50 32.94
N LEU A 589 10.91 30.84 34.22
CA LEU A 589 10.02 31.71 34.98
C LEU A 589 9.71 33.00 34.21
N ALA A 590 8.53 33.05 33.60
CA ALA A 590 8.09 34.19 32.82
C ALA A 590 7.83 35.39 33.73
N SER A 591 8.72 36.39 33.70
CA SER A 591 8.42 37.72 34.22
C SER A 591 7.45 38.41 33.26
N SER A 592 6.17 38.11 33.48
CA SER A 592 4.95 38.67 32.87
C SER A 592 5.10 39.94 32.04
N PHE A 593 4.68 39.87 30.77
CA PHE A 593 3.94 40.95 30.11
C PHE A 593 2.92 40.35 29.12
N LYS A 594 1.78 39.90 29.66
CA LYS A 594 0.52 39.83 28.92
C LYS A 594 -0.46 40.78 29.59
N LEU A 595 -1.13 41.59 28.78
CA LEU A 595 -2.19 42.48 29.21
C LEU A 595 -3.49 41.67 29.31
N GLU A 596 -4.11 41.63 30.48
CA GLU A 596 -5.48 41.11 30.62
C GLU A 596 -6.30 42.02 31.52
N LEU A 597 -7.62 41.90 31.39
CA LEU A 597 -8.56 42.98 31.73
C LEU A 597 -8.83 43.09 33.23
N VAL A 598 -9.17 44.30 33.66
CA VAL A 598 -9.54 44.65 35.04
C VAL A 598 -10.71 43.81 35.55
N ASP A 599 -10.52 43.13 36.69
CA ASP A 599 -11.49 43.22 37.79
C ASP A 599 -10.79 43.13 39.17
N ASN A 600 -11.46 43.65 40.21
CA ASN A 600 -10.92 43.83 41.55
C ASN A 600 -11.57 42.88 42.57
N ARG A 601 -10.76 42.19 43.39
CA ARG A 601 -10.86 42.13 44.87
C ARG A 601 -9.86 41.12 45.49
N ASN A 602 -9.28 41.52 46.63
CA ASN A 602 -8.93 40.77 47.85
C ASN A 602 -8.85 39.22 47.76
N PHE A 603 -7.87 38.52 48.35
CA PHE A 603 -7.14 38.84 49.59
C PHE A 603 -5.79 38.07 49.72
N ASP A 604 -5.13 38.21 50.88
CA ASP A 604 -3.73 37.88 51.11
C ASP A 604 -3.38 36.43 51.56
N ALA A 605 -2.05 36.18 51.60
CA ALA A 605 -1.31 35.21 52.42
C ALA A 605 -1.26 33.72 52.00
N TYR A 606 -0.08 33.26 51.53
CA TYR A 606 0.97 32.69 52.40
C TYR A 606 2.20 32.24 51.58
N ARG A 607 3.31 32.97 51.71
CA ARG A 607 4.59 32.67 51.04
C ARG A 607 5.58 32.01 52.01
N ARG A 608 5.94 30.74 51.79
CA ARG A 608 7.19 30.14 52.32
C ARG A 608 7.97 29.45 51.21
N LYS A 609 9.23 29.88 51.02
CA LYS A 609 10.23 29.16 50.23
C LYS A 609 11.01 28.20 51.14
N SER A 610 11.57 27.15 50.55
CA SER A 610 12.85 26.57 50.96
C SER A 610 13.79 26.59 49.73
N SER A 611 15.11 26.52 49.93
CA SER A 611 16.07 26.76 48.84
C SER A 611 17.48 26.22 49.11
N THR A 612 17.91 25.25 48.31
CA THR A 612 19.29 24.75 48.12
C THR A 612 19.27 23.85 46.87
N ALA A 613 20.28 23.79 45.99
CA ALA A 613 21.51 24.57 45.83
C ALA A 613 21.89 24.64 44.32
N ARG A 614 22.96 25.35 43.94
CA ARG A 614 23.41 25.53 42.54
C ARG A 614 24.77 24.87 42.27
N GLY A 615 24.99 24.48 41.01
CA GLY A 615 26.33 24.34 40.41
C GLY A 615 26.87 25.66 39.81
N PRO A 616 28.15 25.72 39.42
CA PRO A 616 28.88 26.98 39.20
C PRO A 616 28.67 27.66 37.83
N ASP A 617 29.21 28.88 37.73
CA ASP A 617 28.92 29.90 36.72
C ASP A 617 29.50 29.70 35.30
N GLN A 618 28.89 30.43 34.35
CA GLN A 618 29.54 30.87 33.13
C GLN A 618 29.17 32.34 32.87
N GLU A 619 30.15 33.25 32.92
CA GLU A 619 29.91 34.70 32.86
C GLU A 619 29.38 35.18 31.50
N ARG A 620 28.36 36.05 31.52
CA ARG A 620 27.87 36.75 30.32
C ARG A 620 28.49 38.16 30.23
N LYS A 621 29.32 38.40 29.22
CA LYS A 621 29.91 39.72 28.93
C LYS A 621 28.82 40.75 28.59
N LYS A 622 28.96 41.98 29.11
CA LYS A 622 28.06 43.12 28.82
C LYS A 622 28.30 43.67 27.41
N GLY A 623 27.22 44.11 26.75
CA GLY A 623 27.29 44.76 25.43
C GLY A 623 27.60 46.25 25.51
N VAL A 624 28.20 46.80 24.45
CA VAL A 624 28.58 48.21 24.31
C VAL A 624 27.33 49.08 24.02
N PRO A 625 27.18 50.26 24.65
CA PRO A 625 26.06 51.17 24.39
C PRO A 625 26.06 51.78 22.97
N TRP A 626 24.97 52.46 22.64
CA TRP A 626 24.84 53.27 21.43
C TRP A 626 25.25 54.72 21.70
N THR A 627 25.99 55.31 20.77
CA THR A 627 26.32 56.75 20.76
C THR A 627 25.27 57.55 19.99
N GLU A 628 25.29 58.89 20.13
CA GLU A 628 24.45 59.76 19.31
C GLU A 628 24.77 59.66 17.81
N GLU A 629 26.05 59.51 17.44
CA GLU A 629 26.46 59.55 16.04
C GLU A 629 26.06 58.26 15.30
N GLU A 630 26.18 57.11 15.96
CA GLU A 630 25.58 55.86 15.48
C GLU A 630 24.05 55.99 15.30
N HIS A 631 23.39 56.84 16.09
CA HIS A 631 21.97 57.11 15.93
C HIS A 631 21.66 58.10 14.79
N ARG A 632 22.47 59.15 14.57
CA ARG A 632 22.33 60.02 13.38
C ARG A 632 22.52 59.22 12.09
N GLN A 633 23.56 58.38 12.05
CA GLN A 633 23.80 57.44 10.95
C GLN A 633 22.64 56.46 10.75
N PHE A 634 22.09 55.90 11.83
CA PHE A 634 20.88 55.07 11.79
C PHE A 634 19.67 55.80 11.15
N LEU A 635 19.44 57.08 11.50
CA LEU A 635 18.35 57.88 10.93
C LEU A 635 18.56 58.17 9.44
N MET A 636 19.79 58.42 9.00
CA MET A 636 20.13 58.59 7.57
C MET A 636 19.99 57.28 6.79
N GLY A 637 20.35 56.14 7.39
CA GLY A 637 20.10 54.81 6.83
C GLY A 637 18.60 54.51 6.70
N LEU A 638 17.80 54.86 7.72
CA LEU A 638 16.33 54.76 7.68
C LEU A 638 15.71 55.62 6.57
N LEU A 639 16.24 56.82 6.34
CA LEU A 639 15.76 57.72 5.28
C LEU A 639 16.04 57.15 3.88
N LYS A 640 17.16 56.44 3.69
CA LYS A 640 17.60 55.90 2.40
C LYS A 640 17.03 54.51 2.08
N TYR A 641 16.93 53.61 3.07
CA TYR A 641 16.52 52.21 2.90
C TYR A 641 15.13 51.89 3.47
N GLY A 642 14.47 52.84 4.13
CA GLY A 642 13.15 52.65 4.72
C GLY A 642 13.14 51.77 5.97
N LYS A 643 11.94 51.40 6.43
CA LYS A 643 11.76 50.54 7.60
C LYS A 643 11.82 49.06 7.19
N GLY A 644 12.68 48.28 7.84
CA GLY A 644 12.76 46.83 7.68
C GLY A 644 14.13 46.33 7.21
N ASP A 645 14.83 47.12 6.39
CA ASP A 645 16.10 46.70 5.77
C ASP A 645 17.33 46.92 6.67
N TRP A 646 17.28 46.31 7.86
CA TRP A 646 18.29 46.48 8.92
C TRP A 646 19.67 45.93 8.52
N ARG A 647 19.72 45.03 7.52
CA ARG A 647 20.98 44.49 6.97
C ARG A 647 21.77 45.56 6.23
N ASN A 648 21.12 46.36 5.38
CA ASN A 648 21.78 47.43 4.64
C ASN A 648 22.05 48.67 5.52
N ILE A 649 21.17 48.99 6.47
CA ILE A 649 21.41 50.07 7.45
C ILE A 649 22.61 49.74 8.35
N SER A 650 22.73 48.49 8.82
CA SER A 650 23.93 48.02 9.56
C SER A 650 25.19 48.11 8.71
N ARG A 651 25.21 47.49 7.51
CA ARG A 651 26.42 47.40 6.67
C ARG A 651 26.93 48.74 6.14
N ASN A 652 26.03 49.68 5.85
CA ASN A 652 26.39 50.89 5.08
C ASN A 652 26.32 52.19 5.88
N TYR A 653 25.69 52.19 7.07
CA TYR A 653 25.54 53.38 7.92
C TYR A 653 26.02 53.14 9.36
N VAL A 654 25.63 52.04 10.01
CA VAL A 654 25.96 51.77 11.42
C VAL A 654 26.84 50.52 11.54
N ILE A 655 28.01 50.58 10.94
CA ILE A 655 28.92 49.43 10.73
C ILE A 655 29.37 48.79 12.06
N SER A 656 29.40 49.58 13.14
CA SER A 656 29.70 49.17 14.52
C SER A 656 28.61 48.33 15.21
N LYS A 657 27.42 48.19 14.61
CA LYS A 657 26.25 47.52 15.20
C LYS A 657 25.69 46.48 14.23
N SER A 658 25.45 45.25 14.71
CA SER A 658 24.91 44.17 13.87
C SER A 658 23.47 44.43 13.42
N PRO A 659 22.97 43.80 12.34
CA PRO A 659 21.60 44.00 11.86
C PRO A 659 20.53 43.76 12.94
N THR A 660 20.75 42.79 13.84
CA THR A 660 19.86 42.50 14.96
C THR A 660 19.90 43.58 16.05
N GLN A 661 21.07 44.19 16.30
CA GLN A 661 21.20 45.36 17.18
C GLN A 661 20.51 46.58 16.57
N VAL A 662 20.69 46.82 15.27
CA VAL A 662 20.01 47.88 14.51
C VAL A 662 18.48 47.70 14.57
N ALA A 663 17.98 46.47 14.35
CA ALA A 663 16.55 46.16 14.45
C ALA A 663 15.98 46.41 15.87
N SER A 664 16.70 46.00 16.93
CA SER A 664 16.30 46.25 18.32
C SER A 664 16.32 47.73 18.68
N HIS A 665 17.26 48.50 18.11
CA HIS A 665 17.35 49.95 18.28
C HIS A 665 16.21 50.67 17.53
N ALA A 666 15.90 50.23 16.31
CA ALA A 666 14.78 50.72 15.52
C ALA A 666 13.44 50.50 16.23
N GLN A 667 13.23 49.31 16.81
CA GLN A 667 12.03 49.00 17.58
C GLN A 667 11.85 49.97 18.77
N LYS A 668 12.92 50.23 19.54
CA LYS A 668 12.90 51.19 20.66
C LYS A 668 12.65 52.62 20.21
N TYR A 669 13.27 53.05 19.11
CA TYR A 669 13.04 54.35 18.49
C TYR A 669 11.56 54.52 18.09
N PHE A 670 10.98 53.59 17.33
CA PHE A 670 9.59 53.71 16.88
C PHE A 670 8.56 53.62 18.01
N ILE A 671 8.77 52.76 19.01
CA ILE A 671 7.90 52.72 20.21
C ILE A 671 7.92 54.09 20.90
N ARG A 672 9.10 54.70 21.07
CA ARG A 672 9.25 56.02 21.72
C ARG A 672 8.64 57.16 20.89
N GLN A 673 8.75 57.14 19.56
CA GLN A 673 8.08 58.09 18.66
C GLN A 673 6.54 57.97 18.73
N LEU A 674 6.00 56.77 18.90
CA LEU A 674 4.56 56.54 19.12
C LEU A 674 4.07 56.94 20.53
N SER A 675 4.98 57.16 21.49
CA SER A 675 4.65 57.33 22.93
C SER A 675 4.24 58.76 23.35
N GLY A 676 4.08 59.71 22.43
CA GLY A 676 3.33 60.95 22.69
C GLY A 676 3.89 61.90 23.77
N GLY A 677 5.22 61.95 23.97
CA GLY A 677 5.90 63.07 24.64
C GLY A 677 5.74 63.23 26.16
N LYS A 678 5.01 62.35 26.85
CA LYS A 678 4.79 62.41 28.31
C LYS A 678 5.85 61.67 29.13
N ASP A 679 7.06 62.23 29.21
CA ASP A 679 7.91 62.30 30.42
C ASP A 679 9.33 62.83 30.11
N LYS A 680 9.51 64.15 30.22
CA LYS A 680 10.82 64.81 30.02
C LYS A 680 11.57 64.96 31.35
N ARG A 681 12.46 64.02 31.69
CA ARG A 681 13.42 64.18 32.82
C ARG A 681 14.90 63.82 32.55
N ARG A 682 15.25 63.25 31.39
CA ARG A 682 16.61 63.28 30.81
C ARG A 682 16.53 63.22 29.28
N PRO A 683 17.44 63.89 28.54
CA PRO A 683 17.56 63.69 27.10
C PRO A 683 18.03 62.26 26.80
N SER A 684 17.54 61.68 25.71
CA SER A 684 18.02 60.39 25.17
C SER A 684 18.30 60.51 23.68
N ILE A 685 19.25 59.72 23.18
CA ILE A 685 19.66 59.74 21.77
C ILE A 685 18.47 59.58 20.80
N HIS A 686 17.46 58.78 21.17
CA HIS A 686 16.23 58.52 20.41
C HIS A 686 15.28 59.74 20.27
N ASP A 687 15.58 60.85 20.95
CA ASP A 687 14.82 62.09 20.88
C ASP A 687 15.29 62.98 19.72
N ILE A 688 16.43 62.64 19.08
CA ILE A 688 16.85 63.20 17.81
C ILE A 688 15.91 62.67 16.72
N THR A 689 15.35 63.56 15.90
CA THR A 689 14.49 63.20 14.76
C THR A 689 15.07 63.73 13.46
N ILE A 690 14.57 63.23 12.33
CA ILE A 690 15.06 63.58 10.97
C ILE A 690 14.93 65.08 10.69
N VAL A 691 13.93 65.77 11.26
CA VAL A 691 13.73 67.23 11.07
C VAL A 691 14.90 68.05 11.63
N ASN A 692 15.47 67.62 12.75
CA ASN A 692 16.61 68.31 13.38
C ASN A 692 17.92 68.12 12.59
N LEU A 693 17.98 67.19 11.63
CA LEU A 693 19.15 67.00 10.76
C LEU A 693 19.19 67.99 9.60
N THR A 694 18.07 68.60 9.22
CA THR A 694 17.99 69.56 8.10
C THR A 694 18.24 71.03 8.49
N GLU A 695 18.11 71.39 9.77
CA GLU A 695 18.35 72.77 10.23
C GLU A 695 19.85 73.11 10.38
N THR A 696 20.74 72.11 10.40
CA THR A 696 22.20 72.31 10.53
C THR A 696 22.93 72.47 9.19
N SER A 697 22.21 72.44 8.06
CA SER A 697 22.77 72.45 6.69
C SER A 697 22.80 73.83 6.01
N SER A 698 23.23 74.89 6.72
CA SER A 698 23.42 76.24 6.14
C SER A 698 24.62 77.00 6.75
N GLY A 699 25.84 76.74 6.25
CA GLY A 699 27.04 77.45 6.72
C GLY A 699 28.37 77.20 5.97
N ASN A 700 28.69 78.05 5.00
CA ASN A 700 30.03 78.50 4.56
C ASN A 700 31.18 77.50 4.19
N ASN A 701 31.39 77.37 2.86
CA ASN A 701 32.64 77.65 2.10
C ASN A 701 33.97 76.83 2.24
N LYS A 702 34.28 76.15 1.11
CA LYS A 702 35.58 75.91 0.39
C LYS A 702 36.53 74.71 0.75
N PRO A 703 37.24 74.12 -0.26
CA PRO A 703 38.10 72.91 -0.17
C PRO A 703 39.63 73.20 -0.33
N PRO A 704 40.56 72.21 -0.12
CA PRO A 704 41.11 71.27 -1.16
C PRO A 704 41.55 69.87 -0.57
N SER A 705 42.27 68.88 -1.18
CA SER A 705 42.50 68.31 -2.55
C SER A 705 43.24 66.92 -2.45
N HIS A 706 43.60 66.30 -3.60
CA HIS A 706 44.58 65.19 -3.85
C HIS A 706 44.25 63.68 -3.62
N ASP A 707 44.27 62.91 -4.72
CA ASP A 707 45.19 61.80 -5.14
C ASP A 707 45.70 60.76 -4.09
N GLN A 708 45.98 59.48 -4.42
CA GLN A 708 46.66 58.97 -5.63
C GLN A 708 46.35 57.45 -5.91
N SER A 709 46.92 56.88 -6.98
CA SER A 709 46.62 55.53 -7.53
C SER A 709 47.82 54.54 -7.51
N PHE A 710 47.59 53.23 -7.77
CA PHE A 710 48.45 52.33 -8.59
C PHE A 710 47.84 50.91 -8.76
N ALA A 711 48.37 50.08 -9.68
CA ALA A 711 47.82 48.76 -10.08
C ALA A 711 48.86 47.81 -10.76
N LEU A 712 48.45 46.55 -11.08
CA LEU A 712 48.91 45.62 -12.17
C LEU A 712 49.52 44.21 -11.82
N ALA A 713 48.70 43.15 -12.00
CA ALA A 713 48.81 42.11 -13.08
C ALA A 713 49.88 40.91 -13.00
N PRO A 714 49.89 39.88 -13.92
CA PRO A 714 49.88 38.42 -13.53
C PRO A 714 50.71 37.39 -14.39
N GLN A 715 50.67 36.05 -14.09
CA GLN A 715 50.95 34.82 -14.94
C GLN A 715 51.02 33.50 -14.09
N GLN A 716 51.08 32.20 -14.52
CA GLN A 716 50.47 31.41 -15.64
C GLN A 716 50.40 29.85 -15.36
N LYS A 717 50.73 28.91 -16.31
CA LYS A 717 50.60 27.39 -16.23
C LYS A 717 51.56 26.68 -17.25
N PRO A 718 51.79 25.31 -17.35
CA PRO A 718 50.80 24.20 -17.62
C PRO A 718 51.21 22.73 -17.17
N THR A 719 50.73 21.67 -17.88
CA THR A 719 51.23 20.23 -18.04
C THR A 719 51.25 19.24 -16.83
N SER A 720 51.33 17.87 -16.92
CA SER A 720 51.24 16.79 -17.98
C SER A 720 50.93 15.35 -17.39
N ALA A 721 51.01 14.24 -18.16
CA ALA A 721 50.72 12.80 -17.83
C ALA A 721 51.48 11.82 -18.82
N PRO A 722 51.25 10.48 -19.05
CA PRO A 722 50.36 9.41 -18.46
C PRO A 722 50.97 7.95 -18.32
N ARG A 723 50.19 6.91 -17.91
CA ARG A 723 50.35 5.40 -18.11
C ARG A 723 49.21 4.61 -17.37
N MET A 724 48.91 3.30 -17.55
CA MET A 724 48.60 2.43 -18.73
C MET A 724 47.92 1.09 -18.27
N SER A 725 47.24 0.35 -19.17
CA SER A 725 46.42 -0.87 -18.89
C SER A 725 47.16 -2.23 -19.05
N PRO A 726 46.50 -3.37 -18.74
CA PRO A 726 46.26 -4.38 -19.81
C PRO A 726 44.86 -5.08 -19.77
N ASP A 727 44.62 -6.00 -20.72
CA ASP A 727 43.35 -6.68 -21.07
C ASP A 727 43.55 -8.21 -21.25
N TRP A 728 42.48 -9.03 -21.20
CA TRP A 728 42.45 -10.45 -21.62
C TRP A 728 41.04 -10.93 -22.01
N SER A 729 40.92 -11.62 -23.15
CA SER A 729 39.74 -12.41 -23.55
C SER A 729 40.09 -13.52 -24.55
N GLN A 730 39.36 -14.66 -24.54
CA GLN A 730 39.07 -15.64 -25.61
C GLN A 730 38.45 -16.94 -25.01
N PRO A 731 37.76 -17.84 -25.79
CA PRO A 731 36.68 -18.68 -25.25
C PRO A 731 36.85 -20.23 -25.38
N ARG A 732 35.99 -21.02 -24.70
CA ARG A 732 35.25 -22.17 -25.28
C ARG A 732 34.23 -22.92 -24.37
N ASP A 733 33.21 -23.47 -25.07
CA ASP A 733 32.48 -24.74 -24.91
C ASP A 733 31.62 -25.10 -23.66
N GLU A 734 30.81 -26.15 -23.85
CA GLU A 734 29.53 -26.46 -23.20
C GLU A 734 29.63 -27.19 -21.85
N ALA A 735 28.66 -26.95 -20.96
CA ALA A 735 28.24 -27.91 -19.92
C ALA A 735 26.78 -27.70 -19.50
N VAL A 736 26.02 -28.78 -19.35
CA VAL A 736 24.67 -28.75 -18.76
C VAL A 736 24.80 -28.74 -17.23
N MET A 737 24.20 -27.75 -16.56
CA MET A 737 24.16 -27.67 -15.10
C MET A 737 22.73 -27.60 -14.57
N ILE A 738 22.39 -28.55 -13.70
CA ILE A 738 21.25 -28.44 -12.78
C ILE A 738 21.73 -27.59 -11.60
N PHE A 739 21.06 -26.48 -11.34
CA PHE A 739 21.39 -25.62 -10.19
C PHE A 739 20.50 -25.95 -9.00
N ASP A 740 21.14 -26.36 -7.91
CA ASP A 740 20.52 -26.44 -6.58
C ASP A 740 20.40 -25.02 -5.98
N SER A 741 19.58 -24.86 -4.94
CA SER A 741 19.16 -23.52 -4.46
C SER A 741 20.04 -22.99 -3.33
N ASP A 742 20.90 -22.01 -3.62
CA ASP A 742 21.70 -21.28 -2.63
C ASP A 742 20.83 -20.37 -1.73
N CYS A 743 20.25 -20.98 -0.68
CA CYS A 743 19.60 -20.31 0.44
C CYS A 743 20.03 -20.95 1.79
N GLY A 744 21.33 -21.21 1.94
CA GLY A 744 21.90 -21.84 3.13
C GLY A 744 22.16 -20.87 4.29
N ASN A 745 21.39 -20.95 5.37
CA ASN A 745 21.75 -20.36 6.66
C ASN A 745 22.71 -21.28 7.43
N LEU A 746 23.76 -20.71 8.05
CA LEU A 746 24.79 -21.50 8.73
C LEU A 746 24.29 -22.16 10.03
N SER A 747 24.33 -23.48 10.11
CA SER A 747 24.91 -24.19 11.27
C SER A 747 25.20 -25.68 10.97
N MET A 748 26.08 -26.27 11.78
CA MET A 748 26.72 -27.58 11.60
C MET A 748 25.76 -28.79 11.69
N SER A 749 26.05 -29.83 10.90
CA SER A 749 25.56 -31.20 11.11
C SER A 749 26.65 -32.24 10.74
N PRO A 750 26.79 -33.36 11.49
CA PRO A 750 27.73 -34.44 11.17
C PRO A 750 27.11 -35.49 10.22
N PRO A 751 27.92 -36.26 9.47
CA PRO A 751 27.45 -37.01 8.30
C PRO A 751 27.16 -38.51 8.54
N TYR A 752 26.28 -39.07 7.71
CA TYR A 752 26.31 -40.49 7.28
C TYR A 752 25.80 -40.61 5.83
N GLU A 753 26.59 -41.22 4.94
CA GLU A 753 26.21 -41.54 3.55
C GLU A 753 25.36 -42.83 3.46
N PHE A 754 24.50 -42.93 2.45
CA PHE A 754 24.16 -44.20 1.78
C PHE A 754 23.87 -43.96 0.28
N LYS A 755 24.20 -44.94 -0.57
CA LYS A 755 24.17 -44.83 -2.06
C LYS A 755 23.17 -45.79 -2.72
N GLY A 756 22.58 -45.35 -3.84
CA GLY A 756 21.87 -46.12 -4.87
C GLY A 756 21.31 -45.14 -5.91
N GLN A 757 21.62 -45.20 -7.21
CA GLN A 757 21.26 -46.24 -8.19
C GLN A 757 19.75 -46.56 -8.14
N GLY A 758 18.88 -46.18 -9.09
CA GLY A 758 19.07 -45.39 -10.32
C GLY A 758 18.93 -46.22 -11.60
N HIS A 759 17.74 -46.19 -12.22
CA HIS A 759 17.45 -46.81 -13.52
C HIS A 759 16.34 -46.05 -14.27
N ASN A 760 16.54 -45.81 -15.57
CA ASN A 760 15.55 -45.32 -16.54
C ASN A 760 14.99 -46.50 -17.37
N LEU A 761 13.75 -46.38 -17.90
CA LEU A 761 13.30 -47.12 -19.09
C LEU A 761 12.02 -46.52 -19.73
N TYR A 762 12.19 -45.97 -20.94
CA TYR A 762 11.29 -45.79 -22.11
C TYR A 762 9.75 -45.99 -22.03
N GLY A 763 9.00 -45.23 -22.86
CA GLY A 763 7.63 -45.62 -23.25
C GLY A 763 6.74 -44.63 -24.02
N SER A 764 7.21 -43.95 -25.08
CA SER A 764 6.33 -43.06 -25.90
C SER A 764 5.51 -43.81 -26.97
N ALA A 765 4.25 -43.43 -27.14
CA ALA A 765 3.41 -43.83 -28.28
C ALA A 765 2.56 -42.64 -28.77
N HIS A 766 2.60 -42.34 -30.07
CA HIS A 766 1.81 -41.27 -30.68
C HIS A 766 0.47 -41.79 -31.22
N TYR A 767 -0.60 -41.01 -30.98
CA TYR A 767 -1.76 -40.94 -31.86
C TYR A 767 -2.15 -39.47 -32.04
N GLY A 768 -2.25 -39.02 -33.29
CA GLY A 768 -2.54 -37.62 -33.62
C GLY A 768 -4.03 -37.38 -33.84
N PHE A 769 -4.52 -36.21 -33.42
CA PHE A 769 -5.83 -35.68 -33.81
C PHE A 769 -5.68 -34.22 -34.27
N HIS A 770 -6.23 -33.90 -35.45
CA HIS A 770 -6.31 -32.53 -35.93
C HIS A 770 -7.34 -31.74 -35.12
N THR A 771 -6.87 -30.80 -34.31
CA THR A 771 -7.68 -29.69 -33.77
C THR A 771 -7.03 -28.37 -34.17
N LYS A 772 -7.84 -27.36 -34.47
CA LYS A 772 -7.35 -26.01 -34.80
C LYS A 772 -6.89 -25.35 -33.49
N PRO A 773 -5.73 -24.66 -33.46
CA PRO A 773 -5.29 -23.98 -32.25
C PRO A 773 -6.18 -22.77 -31.98
N TYR A 774 -7.00 -22.87 -30.93
CA TYR A 774 -7.68 -21.71 -30.35
C TYR A 774 -6.71 -21.06 -29.34
N ILE A 775 -6.48 -19.76 -29.49
CA ILE A 775 -5.59 -19.01 -28.62
C ILE A 775 -6.41 -18.53 -27.42
N GLN A 776 -5.93 -18.88 -26.23
CA GLN A 776 -6.36 -18.33 -24.95
C GLN A 776 -5.11 -17.82 -24.24
N THR A 777 -5.28 -16.84 -23.36
CA THR A 777 -4.21 -16.32 -22.54
C THR A 777 -4.64 -16.20 -21.09
N GLN A 778 -3.66 -16.16 -20.18
CA GLN A 778 -3.98 -16.18 -18.76
C GLN A 778 -4.41 -14.79 -18.28
N SER A 779 -5.72 -14.55 -18.26
CA SER A 779 -6.36 -13.68 -17.28
C SER A 779 -6.29 -14.29 -15.86
N SER A 780 -5.09 -14.74 -15.48
CA SER A 780 -4.70 -14.85 -14.09
C SER A 780 -4.87 -13.49 -13.43
N ILE A 781 -5.24 -13.48 -12.14
CA ILE A 781 -5.48 -12.23 -11.41
C ILE A 781 -4.26 -11.31 -11.60
N HIS A 782 -4.46 -10.18 -12.27
CA HIS A 782 -3.41 -9.21 -12.54
C HIS A 782 -3.06 -8.52 -11.23
N GLN A 783 -2.12 -9.12 -10.50
CA GLN A 783 -1.68 -8.65 -9.20
C GLN A 783 -0.70 -7.52 -9.41
N ILE A 784 -1.12 -6.30 -9.09
CA ILE A 784 -0.23 -5.15 -8.98
C ILE A 784 0.59 -5.37 -7.70
N ARG A 785 1.76 -5.98 -7.89
CA ARG A 785 2.77 -6.23 -6.86
C ARG A 785 3.66 -4.99 -6.80
N LYS A 786 3.95 -4.52 -5.59
CA LYS A 786 4.87 -3.41 -5.33
C LYS A 786 6.31 -3.90 -5.16
#